data_AF-A0A0H1BP18-F1
#
_entry.id   AF-A0A0H1BP18-F1
#
_cell.length_a   1.000
_cell.length_b   1.000
_cell.length_c   1.000
_cell.angle_alpha   90.00
_cell.angle_beta   90.00
_cell.angle_gamma   90.00
#
_symmetry.space_group_name_H-M   'P 1'
#
loop_
_entity.id
_entity.type
_entity.pdbx_description
1 polymer ?
#
loop_
_entity_poly.entity_id
_entity_poly.type
_entity_poly.pdbx_seq_one_letter_code
_entity_poly.pdbx_strand_id
1 'polypeptide(L)'
;MAMKPKNKIRVPRRSMAARDGSADFDTSWAMLAASLQEIHTKNASNLSFEELYRNAYKLVLIKKGPDLYDRVVELERNWLRNEVLTKVTAIISPSLTLEGDAVDTLDQANERRIAGERFLLKLKEVWEHHQLCMGMITDVLMYMDKVILQDKLRPSIYTTAMCLFRDYVLKSDIGEDRPITVADVFEATVLFMIRLEREGNIVDRALIRHCIYMLEGLYETEKEEESGKLYITSFEPAFLESSRIFYLGEGQRLLATADASTFCKRVAERLQEEEDRCRYTLSPATEDKIKQVIDENLIEKHIGDVISLPDSGVKYMLDNDRLGDLKNVYELNSRIDGKKRALTSAVQARIIELGSEINNAALELLQGPPPSQKPPDQAQNGAKGKGTDDKGPVNLQTAAAIKWVNDVLQLKNVFDKVLEQAFMQDQTMQSSIATSFADFININSRNSEYLSLFFDENLKKGIRGKTEEEIDALLENGITLLRYIRDKDCFESYYKKHLSRRLLMKRSASTEAERQMIEKMKMEVGNTFTQKLEAMFKDMELSSGLTSNYANYLSQQGDQNTKRIDLEISVLTSTMWPMEMVTSSNKDGTPSLQCNYPKHIEQLKQSFERFYLGQHNGRKLSWQSGMGTADIRLTFSRPNGKVVRHDLNVSTYAMVILLLFNDLPADESLTFEEIQARTNIPTNELSRNLQSLAVARKTQVLMKEPMSKDVKPTDRFFFNEKFHSPYTKIKIGVVSSAGNKVENKDERQETEKKMNEERGGSIEAAIVRIMKQRKTLSHSQLIAEVISQLVSRFTPEVNMVKKRIESLIDREYIDRIQDSDPPAYVYHA
;
A
#
# COMPACT_ATOMS: atom_id res chain seq x y z
N MET A 1 58.25 17.03 -39.21
CA MET A 1 59.73 17.18 -39.17
C MET A 1 60.31 16.16 -38.19
N ALA A 2 61.54 15.71 -38.41
CA ALA A 2 62.11 14.54 -37.73
C ALA A 2 62.41 14.76 -36.22
N MET A 3 62.20 13.70 -35.43
CA MET A 3 62.68 13.64 -34.04
C MET A 3 64.21 13.64 -33.99
N LYS A 4 64.80 14.56 -33.20
CA LYS A 4 66.17 14.41 -32.69
C LYS A 4 66.12 13.66 -31.34
N PRO A 5 66.99 12.67 -31.10
CA PRO A 5 66.96 11.89 -29.86
C PRO A 5 67.47 12.70 -28.66
N LYS A 6 66.87 12.48 -27.48
CA LYS A 6 67.32 13.05 -26.21
C LYS A 6 68.73 12.57 -25.87
N ASN A 7 69.68 13.49 -25.66
CA ASN A 7 71.02 13.16 -25.18
C ASN A 7 70.94 12.57 -23.75
N LYS A 8 71.35 11.31 -23.60
CA LYS A 8 71.52 10.69 -22.27
C LYS A 8 72.77 11.27 -21.60
N ILE A 9 72.58 11.97 -20.49
CA ILE A 9 73.65 12.50 -19.64
C ILE A 9 74.53 11.32 -19.16
N ARG A 10 75.85 11.44 -19.32
CA ARG A 10 76.81 10.36 -19.05
C ARG A 10 77.65 10.72 -17.81
N VAL A 11 77.67 9.82 -16.82
CA VAL A 11 78.35 10.05 -15.53
C VAL A 11 79.88 10.11 -15.71
N PRO A 12 80.58 11.13 -15.18
CA PRO A 12 82.05 11.19 -15.22
C PRO A 12 82.72 10.12 -14.36
N ARG A 13 83.90 9.65 -14.77
CA ARG A 13 84.71 8.70 -13.97
C ARG A 13 85.40 9.40 -12.79
N ARG A 14 85.46 8.71 -11.65
CA ARG A 14 86.23 9.09 -10.44
C ARG A 14 87.68 9.49 -10.78
N SER A 15 88.07 10.72 -10.45
CA SER A 15 89.44 11.09 -10.11
C SER A 15 89.48 12.49 -9.48
N MET A 16 89.91 12.58 -8.21
CA MET A 16 90.85 13.58 -7.63
C MET A 16 90.69 13.63 -6.10
N ALA A 17 91.76 14.08 -5.43
CA ALA A 17 91.98 13.93 -4.00
C ALA A 17 91.24 14.96 -3.13
N ALA A 18 91.11 14.65 -1.84
CA ALA A 18 90.60 15.57 -0.84
C ALA A 18 91.51 16.80 -0.69
N ARG A 19 90.91 17.99 -0.87
CA ARG A 19 91.41 19.28 -0.39
C ARG A 19 90.28 19.98 0.37
N ASP A 20 90.67 21.01 1.12
CA ASP A 20 89.92 21.60 2.24
C ASP A 20 88.50 22.06 1.87
N GLY A 21 87.49 21.28 2.26
CA GLY A 21 86.13 21.36 1.69
C GLY A 21 85.20 22.42 2.30
N SER A 22 85.68 23.24 3.24
CA SER A 22 84.83 24.24 3.92
C SER A 22 84.70 25.54 3.10
N ALA A 23 85.81 26.09 2.60
CA ALA A 23 85.79 27.36 1.86
C ALA A 23 85.15 27.22 0.46
N ASP A 24 85.28 26.05 -0.17
CA ASP A 24 84.59 25.71 -1.41
C ASP A 24 83.06 25.57 -1.20
N PHE A 25 82.60 25.16 -0.01
CA PHE A 25 81.17 25.04 0.29
C PHE A 25 80.49 26.40 0.31
N ASP A 26 80.98 27.35 1.12
CA ASP A 26 80.33 28.67 1.25
C ASP A 26 80.35 29.47 -0.07
N THR A 27 81.42 29.36 -0.85
CA THR A 27 81.53 30.01 -2.18
C THR A 27 80.57 29.38 -3.20
N SER A 28 80.47 28.05 -3.22
CA SER A 28 79.53 27.35 -4.12
C SER A 28 78.08 27.52 -3.68
N TRP A 29 77.82 27.60 -2.37
CA TRP A 29 76.52 27.89 -1.80
C TRP A 29 76.07 29.31 -2.12
N ALA A 30 76.94 30.32 -1.98
CA ALA A 30 76.61 31.70 -2.35
C ALA A 30 76.21 31.83 -3.82
N MET A 31 76.94 31.16 -4.72
CA MET A 31 76.59 31.07 -6.15
C MET A 31 75.24 30.38 -6.36
N LEU A 32 75.01 29.23 -5.72
CA LEU A 32 73.76 28.48 -5.84
C LEU A 32 72.58 29.29 -5.29
N ALA A 33 72.70 29.89 -4.11
CA ALA A 33 71.68 30.69 -3.47
C ALA A 33 71.28 31.93 -4.31
N ALA A 34 72.26 32.61 -4.92
CA ALA A 34 71.98 33.69 -5.88
C ALA A 34 71.18 33.19 -7.08
N SER A 35 71.55 32.04 -7.66
CA SER A 35 70.80 31.45 -8.77
C SER A 35 69.40 30.94 -8.36
N LEU A 36 69.22 30.44 -7.14
CA LEU A 36 67.90 30.08 -6.60
C LEU A 36 67.03 31.34 -6.40
N GLN A 37 67.60 32.47 -5.99
CA GLN A 37 66.92 33.77 -5.95
C GLN A 37 66.58 34.31 -7.35
N GLU A 38 67.44 34.07 -8.36
CA GLU A 38 67.13 34.40 -9.76
C GLU A 38 65.97 33.58 -10.33
N ILE A 39 65.81 32.32 -9.90
CA ILE A 39 64.62 31.50 -10.20
C ILE A 39 63.36 32.16 -9.62
N HIS A 40 63.37 32.48 -8.33
CA HIS A 40 62.26 33.14 -7.64
C HIS A 40 61.87 34.51 -8.21
N THR A 41 62.83 35.27 -8.73
CA THR A 41 62.63 36.59 -9.34
C THR A 41 62.28 36.55 -10.84
N LYS A 42 61.94 35.36 -11.40
CA LYS A 42 61.57 35.14 -12.81
C LYS A 42 62.70 35.39 -13.83
N ASN A 43 63.96 35.42 -13.39
CA ASN A 43 65.14 35.64 -14.25
C ASN A 43 65.83 34.33 -14.71
N ALA A 44 65.17 33.18 -14.51
CA ALA A 44 65.70 31.84 -14.77
C ALA A 44 66.20 31.58 -16.21
N SER A 45 65.82 32.40 -17.20
CA SER A 45 66.26 32.25 -18.60
C SER A 45 67.77 32.44 -18.82
N ASN A 46 68.45 33.13 -17.90
CA ASN A 46 69.89 33.38 -17.97
C ASN A 46 70.73 32.28 -17.29
N LEU A 47 70.09 31.31 -16.64
CA LEU A 47 70.74 30.28 -15.83
C LEU A 47 71.03 28.99 -16.62
N SER A 48 72.23 28.46 -16.45
CA SER A 48 72.60 27.14 -16.94
C SER A 48 72.21 26.05 -15.92
N PHE A 49 71.03 25.46 -16.09
CA PHE A 49 70.53 24.38 -15.23
C PHE A 49 71.51 23.19 -15.11
N GLU A 50 72.28 22.90 -16.17
CA GLU A 50 73.31 21.85 -16.10
C GLU A 50 74.48 22.23 -15.18
N GLU A 51 74.89 23.49 -15.14
CA GLU A 51 75.96 23.97 -14.25
C GLU A 51 75.49 24.04 -12.80
N LEU A 52 74.25 24.50 -12.55
CA LEU A 52 73.64 24.48 -11.22
C LEU A 52 73.52 23.06 -10.67
N TYR A 53 73.00 22.12 -11.47
CA TYR A 53 72.96 20.70 -11.11
C TYR A 53 74.37 20.12 -10.86
N ARG A 54 75.36 20.44 -11.71
CA ARG A 54 76.76 20.01 -11.49
C ARG A 54 77.36 20.58 -10.20
N ASN A 55 77.01 21.79 -9.80
CA ASN A 55 77.50 22.40 -8.57
C ASN A 55 76.82 21.79 -7.33
N ALA A 56 75.49 21.63 -7.34
CA ALA A 56 74.78 20.89 -6.30
C ALA A 56 75.30 19.44 -6.17
N TYR A 57 75.53 18.75 -7.30
CA TYR A 57 76.10 17.40 -7.34
C TYR A 57 77.48 17.30 -6.68
N LYS A 58 78.38 18.28 -6.91
CA LYS A 58 79.70 18.34 -6.23
C LYS A 58 79.55 18.48 -4.72
N LEU A 59 78.66 19.34 -4.24
CA LEU A 59 78.46 19.58 -2.80
C LEU A 59 77.93 18.32 -2.09
N VAL A 60 76.99 17.61 -2.71
CA VAL A 60 76.50 16.32 -2.20
C VAL A 60 77.62 15.26 -2.19
N LEU A 61 78.49 15.20 -3.21
CA LEU A 61 79.65 14.29 -3.25
C LEU A 61 80.68 14.55 -2.13
N ILE A 62 80.80 15.80 -1.65
CA ILE A 62 81.70 16.19 -0.54
C ILE A 62 81.10 15.78 0.84
N LYS A 63 79.97 15.06 0.86
CA LYS A 63 79.17 14.70 2.05
C LYS A 63 78.50 15.90 2.75
N LYS A 64 78.38 17.04 2.08
CA LYS A 64 77.71 18.25 2.58
C LYS A 64 76.22 18.34 2.19
N GLY A 65 75.59 17.19 1.94
CA GLY A 65 74.18 17.09 1.56
C GLY A 65 73.17 17.59 2.61
N PRO A 66 73.28 17.20 3.90
CA PRO A 66 72.39 17.69 4.94
C PRO A 66 72.50 19.21 5.17
N ASP A 67 73.74 19.71 5.24
CA ASP A 67 74.02 21.15 5.38
C ASP A 67 73.46 21.96 4.19
N LEU A 68 73.53 21.42 2.97
CA LEU A 68 72.94 22.02 1.78
C LEU A 68 71.40 22.07 1.87
N TYR A 69 70.76 20.98 2.28
CA TYR A 69 69.31 20.93 2.47
C TYR A 69 68.83 21.95 3.51
N ASP A 70 69.48 22.01 4.67
CA ASP A 70 69.09 22.93 5.76
C ASP A 70 69.24 24.40 5.32
N ARG A 71 70.25 24.71 4.49
CA ARG A 71 70.45 26.03 3.88
C ARG A 71 69.43 26.40 2.80
N VAL A 72 68.96 25.43 1.99
CA VAL A 72 67.87 25.68 1.02
C VAL A 72 66.54 25.90 1.77
N VAL A 73 66.26 25.11 2.81
CA VAL A 73 65.08 25.32 3.68
C VAL A 73 65.11 26.69 4.35
N GLU A 74 66.27 27.16 4.82
CA GLU A 74 66.44 28.52 5.35
C GLU A 74 66.23 29.62 4.30
N LEU A 75 66.71 29.41 3.07
CA LEU A 75 66.53 30.34 1.95
C LEU A 75 65.04 30.49 1.57
N GLU A 76 64.35 29.36 1.39
CA GLU A 76 62.91 29.33 1.06
C GLU A 76 62.06 29.95 2.17
N ARG A 77 62.35 29.64 3.44
CA ARG A 77 61.67 30.23 4.60
C ARG A 77 61.79 31.76 4.61
N ASN A 78 63.00 32.28 4.36
CA ASN A 78 63.24 33.73 4.35
C ASN A 78 62.56 34.42 3.15
N TRP A 79 62.55 33.77 1.98
CA TRP A 79 61.82 34.27 0.81
C TRP A 79 60.31 34.32 1.05
N LEU A 80 59.72 33.23 1.53
CA LEU A 80 58.28 33.16 1.82
C LEU A 80 57.85 34.21 2.84
N ARG A 81 58.60 34.34 3.94
CA ARG A 81 58.28 35.28 5.03
C ARG A 81 58.44 36.76 4.64
N ASN A 82 59.51 37.12 3.95
CA ASN A 82 59.83 38.54 3.71
C ASN A 82 59.21 39.07 2.42
N GLU A 83 59.19 38.26 1.36
CA GLU A 83 58.82 38.68 0.01
C GLU A 83 57.43 38.20 -0.42
N VAL A 84 57.00 37.00 -0.01
CA VAL A 84 55.71 36.45 -0.44
C VAL A 84 54.57 36.89 0.49
N LEU A 85 54.72 36.69 1.80
CA LEU A 85 53.72 37.08 2.79
C LEU A 85 53.34 38.56 2.67
N THR A 86 54.32 39.47 2.60
CA THR A 86 54.13 40.92 2.39
C THR A 86 53.30 41.26 1.16
N LYS A 87 53.42 40.48 0.07
CA LYS A 87 52.64 40.69 -1.17
C LYS A 87 51.21 40.16 -1.08
N VAL A 88 50.96 39.18 -0.20
CA VAL A 88 49.62 38.65 0.08
C VAL A 88 48.88 39.55 1.07
N THR A 89 49.50 39.90 2.19
CA THR A 89 48.88 40.74 3.24
C THR A 89 48.54 42.15 2.75
N ALA A 90 49.36 42.74 1.88
CA ALA A 90 49.09 44.05 1.28
C ALA A 90 47.80 44.14 0.42
N ILE A 91 47.19 43.02 0.05
CA ILE A 91 45.95 42.95 -0.73
C ILE A 91 44.73 42.62 0.14
N ILE A 92 44.93 42.20 1.39
CA ILE A 92 43.85 41.90 2.34
C ILE A 92 43.18 43.21 2.75
N SER A 93 42.00 43.47 2.17
CA SER A 93 41.19 44.64 2.51
C SER A 93 40.51 44.45 3.88
N PRO A 94 40.32 45.50 4.69
CA PRO A 94 39.61 45.41 5.97
C PRO A 94 38.19 44.82 5.87
N SER A 95 37.54 44.97 4.70
CA SER A 95 36.23 44.37 4.39
C SER A 95 36.23 42.84 4.36
N LEU A 96 37.40 42.20 4.22
CA LEU A 96 37.55 40.73 4.31
C LEU A 96 37.75 40.25 5.75
N THR A 97 38.26 41.11 6.65
CA THR A 97 38.53 40.78 8.06
C THR A 97 37.35 41.06 9.00
N LEU A 98 36.21 41.56 8.49
CA LEU A 98 35.01 41.80 9.29
C LEU A 98 34.22 40.50 9.54
N GLU A 99 34.17 40.09 10.81
CA GLU A 99 33.22 39.09 11.31
C GLU A 99 31.81 39.71 11.42
N GLY A 100 30.83 39.11 10.75
CA GLY A 100 29.42 39.43 10.94
C GLY A 100 28.57 39.33 9.67
N ASP A 101 27.30 38.98 9.89
CA ASP A 101 26.22 39.01 8.89
C ASP A 101 25.75 40.46 8.54
N ALA A 102 26.45 41.47 9.06
CA ALA A 102 26.12 42.89 8.94
C ALA A 102 26.46 43.48 7.55
N VAL A 103 25.87 42.88 6.51
CA VAL A 103 25.94 43.34 5.11
C VAL A 103 24.52 43.68 4.64
N ASP A 104 23.86 44.58 5.37
CA ASP A 104 22.47 45.02 5.11
C ASP A 104 22.31 45.80 3.78
N THR A 105 23.40 46.04 3.04
CA THR A 105 23.38 46.76 1.76
C THR A 105 24.11 46.00 0.65
N LEU A 106 23.45 45.92 -0.52
CA LEU A 106 23.96 45.22 -1.70
C LEU A 106 25.34 45.72 -2.17
N ASP A 107 25.60 47.02 -1.99
CA ASP A 107 26.87 47.64 -2.37
C ASP A 107 28.05 47.10 -1.56
N GLN A 108 27.87 46.89 -0.24
CA GLN A 108 28.89 46.31 0.64
C GLN A 108 29.15 44.84 0.30
N ALA A 109 28.12 44.07 -0.07
CA ALA A 109 28.28 42.69 -0.52
C ALA A 109 29.12 42.60 -1.81
N ASN A 110 28.86 43.50 -2.77
CA ASN A 110 29.61 43.56 -4.02
C ASN A 110 31.05 44.06 -3.81
N GLU A 111 31.28 45.03 -2.91
CA GLU A 111 32.64 45.45 -2.53
C GLU A 111 33.43 44.29 -1.90
N ARG A 112 32.83 43.55 -0.95
CA ARG A 112 33.44 42.36 -0.33
C ARG A 112 33.75 41.28 -1.36
N ARG A 113 32.86 41.04 -2.35
CA ARG A 113 33.10 40.10 -3.46
C ARG A 113 34.31 40.52 -4.31
N ILE A 114 34.39 41.79 -4.73
CA ILE A 114 35.49 42.31 -5.55
C ILE A 114 36.84 42.27 -4.79
N ALA A 115 36.84 42.61 -3.50
CA ALA A 115 38.01 42.48 -2.65
C ALA A 115 38.46 41.02 -2.54
N GLY A 116 37.50 40.09 -2.35
CA GLY A 116 37.75 38.66 -2.29
C GLY A 116 38.33 38.11 -3.59
N GLU A 117 37.78 38.47 -4.75
CA GLU A 117 38.29 38.04 -6.06
C GLU A 117 39.74 38.49 -6.29
N ARG A 118 40.08 39.73 -5.90
CA ARG A 118 41.48 40.22 -5.98
C ARG A 118 42.42 39.45 -5.06
N PHE A 119 41.98 39.15 -3.83
CA PHE A 119 42.75 38.37 -2.87
C PHE A 119 42.98 36.93 -3.35
N LEU A 120 41.92 36.23 -3.78
CA LEU A 120 42.00 34.88 -4.32
C LEU A 120 42.87 34.82 -5.59
N LEU A 121 42.74 35.80 -6.49
CA LEU A 121 43.59 35.89 -7.69
C LEU A 121 45.06 36.05 -7.32
N LYS A 122 45.38 36.86 -6.30
CA LYS A 122 46.76 37.01 -5.85
C LYS A 122 47.29 35.74 -5.21
N LEU A 123 46.49 35.08 -4.38
CA LEU A 123 46.90 33.82 -3.73
C LEU A 123 47.15 32.73 -4.77
N LYS A 124 46.31 32.64 -5.80
CA LYS A 124 46.52 31.80 -6.98
C LYS A 124 47.85 32.12 -7.68
N GLU A 125 48.09 33.38 -8.07
CA GLU A 125 49.34 33.78 -8.75
C GLU A 125 50.59 33.40 -7.94
N VAL A 126 50.54 33.63 -6.62
CA VAL A 126 51.62 33.35 -5.68
C VAL A 126 51.87 31.84 -5.57
N TRP A 127 50.81 31.03 -5.48
CA TRP A 127 50.90 29.59 -5.42
C TRP A 127 51.41 28.96 -6.72
N GLU A 128 50.86 29.34 -7.87
CA GLU A 128 51.31 28.85 -9.19
C GLU A 128 52.78 29.20 -9.44
N HIS A 129 53.21 30.40 -9.04
CA HIS A 129 54.62 30.81 -9.11
C HIS A 129 55.50 30.00 -8.15
N HIS A 130 55.04 29.72 -6.92
CA HIS A 130 55.76 28.89 -5.96
C HIS A 130 55.94 27.45 -6.48
N GLN A 131 54.88 26.81 -6.98
CA GLN A 131 54.94 25.47 -7.56
C GLN A 131 55.90 25.40 -8.75
N LEU A 132 55.87 26.39 -9.64
CA LEU A 132 56.77 26.48 -10.80
C LEU A 132 58.24 26.68 -10.38
N CYS A 133 58.50 27.52 -9.37
CA CYS A 133 59.84 27.67 -8.81
C CYS A 133 60.32 26.39 -8.13
N MET A 134 59.49 25.74 -7.30
CA MET A 134 59.87 24.51 -6.61
C MET A 134 60.10 23.34 -7.56
N GLY A 135 59.38 23.26 -8.68
CA GLY A 135 59.69 22.29 -9.75
C GLY A 135 61.11 22.47 -10.29
N MET A 136 61.47 23.70 -10.68
CA MET A 136 62.82 24.01 -11.17
C MET A 136 63.92 23.79 -10.12
N ILE A 137 63.67 24.15 -8.86
CA ILE A 137 64.63 23.97 -7.76
C ILE A 137 64.82 22.48 -7.44
N THR A 138 63.74 21.69 -7.47
CA THR A 138 63.81 20.23 -7.27
C THR A 138 64.56 19.55 -8.41
N ASP A 139 64.40 19.99 -9.66
CA ASP A 139 65.18 19.50 -10.81
C ASP A 139 66.69 19.79 -10.65
N VAL A 140 67.06 21.00 -10.20
CA VAL A 140 68.46 21.35 -9.90
C VAL A 140 69.01 20.51 -8.74
N LEU A 141 68.20 20.24 -7.72
CA LEU A 141 68.58 19.51 -6.51
C LEU A 141 68.31 18.00 -6.59
N MET A 142 67.88 17.47 -7.73
CA MET A 142 67.44 16.06 -7.92
C MET A 142 68.40 15.01 -7.35
N TYR A 143 69.72 15.26 -7.41
CA TYR A 143 70.70 14.33 -6.82
C TYR A 143 70.79 14.42 -5.29
N MET A 144 70.61 15.61 -4.72
CA MET A 144 70.53 15.81 -3.27
C MET A 144 69.32 15.07 -2.71
N ASP A 145 68.13 15.32 -3.27
CA ASP A 145 66.87 14.65 -2.88
C ASP A 145 66.99 13.14 -2.97
N LYS A 146 67.56 12.61 -4.05
CA LYS A 146 67.80 11.16 -4.21
C LYS A 146 68.71 10.57 -3.14
N VAL A 147 69.68 11.32 -2.61
CA VAL A 147 70.57 10.86 -1.54
C VAL A 147 69.88 10.97 -0.18
N ILE A 148 69.13 12.05 0.07
CA ILE A 148 68.42 12.28 1.34
C ILE A 148 67.28 11.27 1.54
N LEU A 149 66.55 10.93 0.47
CA LEU A 149 65.50 9.89 0.48
C LEU A 149 66.02 8.48 0.84
N GLN A 150 67.34 8.22 0.75
CA GLN A 150 67.92 6.96 1.21
C GLN A 150 68.09 6.89 2.74
N ASP A 151 68.21 8.04 3.40
CA ASP A 151 68.44 8.16 4.85
C ASP A 151 67.13 8.09 5.67
N LYS A 152 65.97 8.22 5.00
CA LYS A 152 64.59 8.15 5.56
C LYS A 152 64.25 9.12 6.70
N LEU A 153 65.18 9.95 7.15
CA LEU A 153 65.03 10.88 8.28
C LEU A 153 64.49 12.27 7.89
N ARG A 154 64.47 12.62 6.59
CA ARG A 154 64.02 13.92 6.08
C ARG A 154 63.15 13.75 4.83
N PRO A 155 62.09 14.56 4.65
CA PRO A 155 61.27 14.57 3.44
C PRO A 155 62.01 15.17 2.22
N SER A 156 61.39 15.11 1.05
CA SER A 156 61.88 15.79 -0.17
C SER A 156 61.89 17.32 0.02
N ILE A 157 62.79 18.03 -0.66
CA ILE A 157 62.79 19.50 -0.64
C ILE A 157 61.45 20.07 -1.14
N TYR A 158 60.78 19.39 -2.08
CA TYR A 158 59.47 19.78 -2.60
C TYR A 158 58.39 19.74 -1.50
N THR A 159 58.19 18.59 -0.85
CA THR A 159 57.27 18.41 0.30
C THR A 159 57.54 19.42 1.41
N THR A 160 58.82 19.67 1.69
CA THR A 160 59.25 20.65 2.71
C THR A 160 58.85 22.06 2.32
N ALA A 161 59.08 22.47 1.07
CA ALA A 161 58.70 23.79 0.57
C ALA A 161 57.18 24.00 0.48
N MET A 162 56.40 22.92 0.30
CA MET A 162 54.93 22.98 0.43
C MET A 162 54.52 23.20 1.90
N CYS A 163 55.16 22.51 2.85
CA CYS A 163 54.93 22.73 4.29
C CYS A 163 55.35 24.15 4.73
N LEU A 164 56.47 24.67 4.22
CA LEU A 164 56.88 26.06 4.47
C LEU A 164 55.86 27.08 3.93
N PHE A 165 55.25 26.82 2.77
CA PHE A 165 54.20 27.69 2.23
C PHE A 165 52.96 27.70 3.14
N ARG A 166 52.52 26.53 3.61
CA ARG A 166 51.45 26.40 4.61
C ARG A 166 51.77 27.22 5.87
N ASP A 167 52.96 27.08 6.44
CA ASP A 167 53.29 27.68 7.74
C ASP A 167 53.57 29.19 7.66
N TYR A 168 54.32 29.64 6.64
CA TYR A 168 54.79 31.03 6.52
C TYR A 168 53.96 31.91 5.56
N VAL A 169 52.94 31.36 4.91
CA VAL A 169 51.97 32.13 4.10
C VAL A 169 50.55 31.94 4.60
N LEU A 170 50.04 30.70 4.74
CA LEU A 170 48.64 30.47 5.11
C LEU A 170 48.39 30.60 6.63
N LYS A 171 49.21 29.95 7.46
CA LYS A 171 49.08 29.97 8.94
C LYS A 171 49.75 31.18 9.61
N SER A 172 50.02 32.24 8.86
CA SER A 172 50.64 33.47 9.38
C SER A 172 49.58 34.48 9.81
N ASP A 173 49.75 35.05 11.01
CA ASP A 173 48.87 36.07 11.59
C ASP A 173 48.94 37.40 10.84
N ILE A 174 47.78 38.06 10.67
CA ILE A 174 47.64 39.35 9.99
C ILE A 174 47.36 40.49 10.99
N GLY A 175 46.79 40.20 12.16
CA GLY A 175 46.33 41.19 13.13
C GLY A 175 47.27 41.40 14.33
N GLU A 176 47.39 42.64 14.80
CA GLU A 176 48.11 42.97 16.04
C GLU A 176 47.30 42.64 17.32
N ASP A 177 45.97 42.60 17.23
CA ASP A 177 45.03 42.55 18.38
C ASP A 177 44.17 41.25 18.42
N ARG A 178 44.21 40.44 17.34
CA ARG A 178 43.59 39.10 17.25
C ARG A 178 44.40 38.18 16.32
N PRO A 179 44.58 36.89 16.64
CA PRO A 179 45.19 35.91 15.75
C PRO A 179 44.20 35.50 14.66
N ILE A 180 44.16 36.29 13.58
CA ILE A 180 43.47 35.95 12.33
C ILE A 180 44.55 35.61 11.31
N THR A 181 44.52 34.39 10.79
CA THR A 181 45.48 33.91 9.79
C THR A 181 45.01 34.20 8.37
N VAL A 182 45.94 34.13 7.40
CA VAL A 182 45.61 34.19 5.97
C VAL A 182 44.68 33.05 5.56
N ALA A 183 44.76 31.89 6.21
CA ALA A 183 43.82 30.79 6.02
C ALA A 183 42.40 31.16 6.46
N ASP A 184 42.20 31.77 7.62
CA ASP A 184 40.86 32.16 8.10
C ASP A 184 40.18 33.18 7.15
N VAL A 185 40.95 34.17 6.67
CA VAL A 185 40.48 35.15 5.67
C VAL A 185 40.13 34.46 4.35
N PHE A 186 40.93 33.47 3.94
CA PHE A 186 40.66 32.66 2.75
C PHE A 186 39.37 31.87 2.88
N GLU A 187 39.19 31.12 3.96
CA GLU A 187 38.01 30.31 4.20
C GLU A 187 36.76 31.18 4.25
N ALA A 188 36.76 32.25 5.05
CA ALA A 188 35.65 33.20 5.12
C ALA A 188 35.30 33.82 3.75
N THR A 189 36.30 34.12 2.92
CA THR A 189 36.11 34.66 1.57
C THR A 189 35.45 33.65 0.63
N VAL A 190 35.94 32.40 0.61
CA VAL A 190 35.38 31.33 -0.25
C VAL A 190 33.97 30.95 0.20
N LEU A 191 33.72 30.84 1.51
CA LEU A 191 32.39 30.57 2.05
C LEU A 191 31.38 31.68 1.72
N PHE A 192 31.81 32.94 1.80
CA PHE A 192 30.99 34.09 1.38
C PHE A 192 30.65 34.03 -0.13
N MET A 193 31.60 33.70 -1.00
CA MET A 193 31.32 33.52 -2.43
C MET A 193 30.35 32.37 -2.71
N ILE A 194 30.47 31.25 -2.00
CA ILE A 194 29.54 30.12 -2.14
C ILE A 194 28.12 30.51 -1.68
N ARG A 195 27.99 31.29 -0.60
CA ARG A 195 26.68 31.84 -0.17
C ARG A 195 26.08 32.75 -1.24
N LEU A 196 26.85 33.69 -1.78
CA LEU A 196 26.40 34.56 -2.88
C LEU A 196 25.94 33.74 -4.10
N GLU A 197 26.65 32.66 -4.45
CA GLU A 197 26.24 31.75 -5.52
C GLU A 197 24.92 31.03 -5.21
N ARG A 198 24.74 30.52 -3.98
CA ARG A 198 23.47 29.91 -3.54
C ARG A 198 22.30 30.91 -3.55
N GLU A 199 22.57 32.20 -3.40
CA GLU A 199 21.59 33.29 -3.54
C GLU A 199 21.35 33.70 -5.01
N GLY A 200 22.08 33.12 -5.97
CA GLY A 200 21.90 33.33 -7.42
C GLY A 200 22.87 34.32 -8.07
N ASN A 201 23.88 34.79 -7.34
CA ASN A 201 24.90 35.70 -7.88
C ASN A 201 25.97 34.94 -8.68
N ILE A 202 26.57 35.61 -9.67
CA ILE A 202 27.65 35.04 -10.47
C ILE A 202 28.98 35.17 -9.72
N VAL A 203 29.72 34.06 -9.61
CA VAL A 203 31.07 33.98 -9.02
C VAL A 203 32.03 33.25 -9.95
N ASP A 204 33.33 33.55 -9.86
CA ASP A 204 34.35 32.84 -10.63
C ASP A 204 34.65 31.45 -10.01
N ARG A 205 33.86 30.46 -10.43
CA ARG A 205 34.05 29.04 -10.08
C ARG A 205 35.45 28.53 -10.39
N ALA A 206 36.05 28.99 -11.49
CA ALA A 206 37.38 28.53 -11.88
C ALA A 206 38.43 29.06 -10.91
N LEU A 207 38.37 30.33 -10.52
CA LEU A 207 39.27 30.92 -9.51
C LEU A 207 39.18 30.17 -8.17
N ILE A 208 37.96 29.90 -7.69
CA ILE A 208 37.75 29.11 -6.47
C ILE A 208 38.37 27.71 -6.63
N ARG A 209 38.11 26.99 -7.73
CA ARG A 209 38.66 25.65 -7.96
C ARG A 209 40.19 25.61 -7.95
N HIS A 210 40.87 26.61 -8.53
CA HIS A 210 42.34 26.71 -8.48
C HIS A 210 42.85 26.89 -7.04
N CYS A 211 42.13 27.64 -6.22
CA CYS A 211 42.49 27.81 -4.81
C CYS A 211 42.16 26.57 -3.96
N ILE A 212 41.11 25.82 -4.30
CA ILE A 212 40.84 24.51 -3.68
C ILE A 212 41.93 23.49 -4.06
N TYR A 213 42.45 23.49 -5.29
CA TYR A 213 43.59 22.64 -5.67
C TYR A 213 44.85 22.92 -4.83
N MET A 214 45.06 24.16 -4.39
CA MET A 214 46.12 24.48 -3.42
C MET A 214 45.88 23.77 -2.08
N LEU A 215 44.66 23.81 -1.53
CA LEU A 215 44.32 23.12 -0.28
C LEU A 215 44.31 21.58 -0.39
N GLU A 216 43.99 21.03 -1.57
CA GLU A 216 44.10 19.59 -1.87
C GLU A 216 45.56 19.13 -2.02
N GLY A 217 46.48 20.05 -2.37
CA GLY A 217 47.92 19.82 -2.51
C GLY A 217 48.76 20.14 -1.27
N LEU A 218 48.15 20.66 -0.20
CA LEU A 218 48.80 20.99 1.07
C LEU A 218 48.33 20.05 2.18
N TYR A 219 49.26 19.63 3.04
CA TYR A 219 49.04 18.67 4.12
C TYR A 219 49.39 19.27 5.48
N GLU A 220 48.81 18.77 6.57
CA GLU A 220 49.14 19.16 7.95
C GLU A 220 50.52 18.64 8.42
N THR A 221 51.00 17.55 7.84
CA THR A 221 52.29 16.94 8.21
C THR A 221 53.12 16.59 6.98
N GLU A 222 54.44 16.48 7.17
CA GLU A 222 55.42 16.11 6.14
C GLU A 222 55.25 14.67 5.60
N LYS A 223 54.28 13.91 6.13
CA LYS A 223 54.01 12.51 5.73
C LYS A 223 53.04 12.36 4.56
N GLU A 224 52.46 13.47 4.07
CA GLU A 224 51.53 13.51 2.92
C GLU A 224 50.37 12.49 3.02
N GLU A 225 49.82 12.32 4.23
CA GLU A 225 48.66 11.45 4.47
C GLU A 225 47.39 12.05 3.85
N GLU A 226 46.64 11.29 3.04
CA GLU A 226 45.42 11.75 2.35
C GLU A 226 44.39 12.41 3.27
N SER A 227 44.19 11.86 4.48
CA SER A 227 43.30 12.42 5.52
C SER A 227 43.83 13.70 6.18
N GLY A 228 45.11 14.02 6.01
CA GLY A 228 45.78 15.20 6.53
C GLY A 228 45.83 16.35 5.53
N LYS A 229 45.09 16.31 4.42
CA LYS A 229 44.95 17.44 3.48
C LYS A 229 44.30 18.64 4.16
N LEU A 230 44.84 19.84 3.96
CA LEU A 230 44.35 21.07 4.57
C LEU A 230 42.90 21.38 4.16
N TYR A 231 42.50 20.94 2.96
CA TYR A 231 41.10 20.96 2.53
C TYR A 231 40.17 20.17 3.48
N ILE A 232 40.58 18.98 3.94
CA ILE A 232 39.78 18.08 4.79
C ILE A 232 39.85 18.50 6.26
N THR A 233 40.99 19.01 6.73
CA THR A 233 41.19 19.35 8.15
C THR A 233 40.64 20.73 8.53
N SER A 234 40.62 21.69 7.60
CA SER A 234 40.29 23.09 7.87
C SER A 234 39.04 23.53 7.11
N PHE A 235 39.09 23.56 5.77
CA PHE A 235 38.01 24.13 4.96
C PHE A 235 36.72 23.30 4.94
N GLU A 236 36.80 21.97 4.79
CA GLU A 236 35.62 21.10 4.68
C GLU A 236 34.71 21.17 5.92
N PRO A 237 35.22 21.09 7.18
CA PRO A 237 34.41 21.31 8.37
C PRO A 237 33.68 22.66 8.40
N ALA A 238 34.39 23.75 8.06
CA ALA A 238 33.82 25.11 8.02
C ALA A 238 32.74 25.25 6.92
N PHE A 239 32.97 24.65 5.75
CA PHE A 239 32.00 24.58 4.66
C PHE A 239 30.73 23.80 5.03
N LEU A 240 30.87 22.64 5.67
CA LEU A 240 29.73 21.85 6.10
C LEU A 240 28.92 22.59 7.16
N GLU A 241 29.55 23.24 8.14
CA GLU A 241 28.84 24.00 9.17
C GLU A 241 28.11 25.23 8.62
N SER A 242 28.78 26.03 7.78
CA SER A 242 28.15 27.15 7.06
C SER A 242 26.94 26.68 6.23
N SER A 243 27.03 25.49 5.64
CA SER A 243 25.95 24.88 4.87
C SER A 243 24.78 24.38 5.74
N ARG A 244 25.04 23.83 6.94
CA ARG A 244 23.97 23.47 7.89
C ARG A 244 23.12 24.68 8.27
N ILE A 245 23.78 25.79 8.61
CA ILE A 245 23.12 27.06 8.98
C ILE A 245 22.29 27.58 7.81
N PHE A 246 22.87 27.62 6.60
CA PHE A 246 22.18 28.07 5.39
C PHE A 246 20.92 27.23 5.09
N TYR A 247 21.03 25.91 5.07
CA TYR A 247 19.91 25.04 4.71
C TYR A 247 18.81 24.98 5.77
N LEU A 248 19.15 25.12 7.05
CA LEU A 248 18.16 25.26 8.12
C LEU A 248 17.33 26.56 7.96
N GLY A 249 17.98 27.68 7.64
CA GLY A 249 17.30 28.94 7.36
C GLY A 249 16.47 28.91 6.07
N GLU A 250 16.99 28.28 5.01
CA GLU A 250 16.24 28.12 3.76
C GLU A 250 15.02 27.20 3.91
N GLY A 251 15.12 26.11 4.67
CA GLY A 251 13.99 25.22 4.95
C GLY A 251 12.83 25.93 5.65
N GLN A 252 13.12 26.69 6.70
CA GLN A 252 12.12 27.52 7.40
C GLN A 252 11.47 28.55 6.47
N ARG A 253 12.27 29.24 5.64
CA ARG A 253 11.78 30.22 4.66
C ARG A 253 10.88 29.58 3.60
N LEU A 254 11.25 28.42 3.07
CA LEU A 254 10.45 27.70 2.07
C LEU A 254 9.14 27.19 2.67
N LEU A 255 9.14 26.60 3.87
CA LEU A 255 7.90 26.21 4.56
C LEU A 255 6.91 27.37 4.76
N ALA A 256 7.42 28.59 4.99
CA ALA A 256 6.59 29.77 5.21
C ALA A 256 6.06 30.44 3.92
N THR A 257 6.62 30.12 2.74
CA THR A 257 6.38 30.89 1.50
C THR A 257 6.04 30.06 0.27
N ALA A 258 6.30 28.75 0.28
CA ALA A 258 6.13 27.85 -0.86
C ALA A 258 5.11 26.74 -0.57
N ASP A 259 4.51 26.19 -1.62
CA ASP A 259 3.71 24.98 -1.54
C ASP A 259 4.60 23.73 -1.55
N ALA A 260 4.02 22.58 -1.22
CA ALA A 260 4.77 21.32 -1.17
C ALA A 260 5.46 20.94 -2.50
N SER A 261 4.85 21.24 -3.66
CA SER A 261 5.47 20.97 -4.97
C SER A 261 6.71 21.83 -5.19
N THR A 262 6.61 23.15 -4.96
CA THR A 262 7.76 24.07 -5.09
C THR A 262 8.85 23.74 -4.08
N PHE A 263 8.49 23.35 -2.85
CA PHE A 263 9.45 22.86 -1.85
C PHE A 263 10.25 21.68 -2.39
N CYS A 264 9.57 20.61 -2.83
CA CYS A 264 10.25 19.40 -3.33
C CYS A 264 11.11 19.69 -4.57
N LYS A 265 10.63 20.53 -5.48
CA LYS A 265 11.40 20.97 -6.65
C LYS A 265 12.66 21.73 -6.25
N ARG A 266 12.57 22.65 -5.29
CA ARG A 266 13.71 23.44 -4.81
C ARG A 266 14.75 22.56 -4.11
N VAL A 267 14.33 21.56 -3.33
CA VAL A 267 15.24 20.57 -2.72
C VAL A 267 16.01 19.80 -3.81
N ALA A 268 15.32 19.31 -4.85
CA ALA A 268 15.95 18.59 -5.95
C ALA A 268 16.96 19.47 -6.72
N GLU A 269 16.60 20.74 -6.97
CA GLU A 269 17.52 21.73 -7.56
C GLU A 269 18.75 21.95 -6.66
N ARG A 270 18.58 22.12 -5.34
CA ARG A 270 19.70 22.30 -4.39
C ARG A 270 20.63 21.09 -4.33
N LEU A 271 20.11 19.86 -4.39
CA LEU A 271 20.92 18.65 -4.45
C LEU A 271 21.79 18.61 -5.72
N GLN A 272 21.24 19.00 -6.88
CA GLN A 272 22.01 19.09 -8.13
C GLN A 272 23.03 20.24 -8.11
N GLU A 273 22.66 21.41 -7.56
CA GLU A 273 23.54 22.55 -7.40
C GLU A 273 24.78 22.21 -6.54
N GLU A 274 24.63 21.46 -5.44
CA GLU A 274 25.76 21.00 -4.62
C GLU A 274 26.59 19.89 -5.27
N GLU A 275 25.98 18.98 -6.03
CA GLU A 275 26.71 17.97 -6.81
C GLU A 275 27.61 18.65 -7.87
N ASP A 276 27.06 19.59 -8.65
CA ASP A 276 27.83 20.37 -9.61
C ASP A 276 28.91 21.21 -8.91
N ARG A 277 28.65 21.75 -7.72
CA ARG A 277 29.65 22.49 -6.94
C ARG A 277 30.80 21.61 -6.47
N CYS A 278 30.53 20.40 -5.97
CA CYS A 278 31.57 19.44 -5.58
C CYS A 278 32.39 18.97 -6.80
N ARG A 279 31.74 18.84 -7.96
CA ARG A 279 32.36 18.39 -9.20
C ARG A 279 33.25 19.45 -9.88
N TYR A 280 32.82 20.71 -9.91
CA TYR A 280 33.47 21.77 -10.70
C TYR A 280 34.22 22.81 -9.87
N THR A 281 33.84 23.03 -8.60
CA THR A 281 34.32 24.15 -7.77
C THR A 281 35.09 23.69 -6.52
N LEU A 282 34.57 22.68 -5.83
CA LEU A 282 35.14 22.10 -4.59
C LEU A 282 35.76 20.72 -4.88
N SER A 283 35.79 19.82 -3.88
CA SER A 283 36.29 18.45 -4.02
C SER A 283 35.14 17.44 -4.12
N PRO A 284 35.23 16.41 -4.99
CA PRO A 284 34.28 15.30 -4.99
C PRO A 284 34.23 14.51 -3.67
N ALA A 285 35.28 14.56 -2.85
CA ALA A 285 35.32 13.88 -1.55
C ALA A 285 34.31 14.42 -0.51
N THR A 286 33.74 15.60 -0.76
CA THR A 286 32.76 16.26 0.11
C THR A 286 31.32 16.03 -0.33
N GLU A 287 31.10 15.45 -1.53
CA GLU A 287 29.78 15.31 -2.16
C GLU A 287 28.77 14.56 -1.27
N ASP A 288 29.16 13.40 -0.73
CA ASP A 288 28.30 12.62 0.16
C ASP A 288 27.98 13.37 1.47
N LYS A 289 28.95 14.11 2.01
CA LYS A 289 28.81 14.86 3.27
C LYS A 289 27.88 16.06 3.13
N ILE A 290 27.97 16.79 2.01
CA ILE A 290 27.05 17.93 1.76
C ILE A 290 25.64 17.45 1.41
N LYS A 291 25.51 16.31 0.70
CA LYS A 291 24.21 15.65 0.48
C LYS A 291 23.57 15.24 1.81
N GLN A 292 24.32 14.64 2.73
CA GLN A 292 23.85 14.35 4.09
C GLN A 292 23.41 15.61 4.84
N VAL A 293 24.17 16.72 4.76
CA VAL A 293 23.78 17.99 5.39
C VAL A 293 22.44 18.53 4.86
N ILE A 294 22.18 18.41 3.54
CA ILE A 294 20.86 18.74 2.95
C ILE A 294 19.78 17.79 3.49
N ASP A 295 20.02 16.48 3.43
CA ASP A 295 19.05 15.47 3.84
C ASP A 295 18.63 15.65 5.32
N GLU A 296 19.55 15.97 6.22
CA GLU A 296 19.29 16.27 7.64
C GLU A 296 18.62 17.63 7.88
N ASN A 297 19.10 18.72 7.24
CA ASN A 297 18.73 20.09 7.63
C ASN A 297 17.61 20.69 6.79
N LEU A 298 17.55 20.34 5.50
CA LEU A 298 16.51 20.82 4.60
C LEU A 298 15.33 19.85 4.52
N ILE A 299 15.58 18.53 4.56
CA ILE A 299 14.53 17.53 4.34
C ILE A 299 14.02 16.95 5.67
N GLU A 300 14.84 16.29 6.51
CA GLU A 300 14.38 15.55 7.70
C GLU A 300 13.59 16.44 8.68
N LYS A 301 14.09 17.64 8.97
CA LYS A 301 13.46 18.60 9.90
C LYS A 301 12.14 19.19 9.40
N HIS A 302 11.81 19.05 8.12
CA HIS A 302 10.72 19.81 7.47
C HIS A 302 9.73 18.95 6.68
N ILE A 303 10.12 17.74 6.26
CA ILE A 303 9.29 16.85 5.42
C ILE A 303 7.97 16.47 6.11
N GLY A 304 7.96 16.34 7.44
CA GLY A 304 6.75 16.08 8.23
C GLY A 304 5.72 17.22 8.12
N ASP A 305 6.20 18.46 8.13
CA ASP A 305 5.35 19.65 7.96
C ASP A 305 4.85 19.75 6.52
N VAL A 306 5.72 19.54 5.51
CA VAL A 306 5.36 19.52 4.08
C VAL A 306 4.26 18.49 3.80
N ILE A 307 4.36 17.29 4.36
CA ILE A 307 3.35 16.24 4.25
C ILE A 307 2.00 16.67 4.85
N SER A 308 2.06 17.46 5.93
CA SER A 308 0.91 17.87 6.74
C SER A 308 0.28 19.21 6.32
N LEU A 309 0.82 19.89 5.30
CA LEU A 309 0.29 21.17 4.80
C LEU A 309 -1.18 21.02 4.37
N PRO A 310 -2.11 21.89 4.83
CA PRO A 310 -3.55 21.70 4.61
C PRO A 310 -3.95 21.83 3.14
N ASP A 311 -3.42 22.83 2.43
CA ASP A 311 -3.83 23.19 1.07
C ASP A 311 -2.91 22.63 -0.03
N SER A 312 -1.78 22.00 0.34
CA SER A 312 -0.82 21.44 -0.63
C SER A 312 -0.15 20.12 -0.23
N GLY A 313 -0.36 19.64 1.00
CA GLY A 313 0.27 18.40 1.50
C GLY A 313 -0.31 17.13 0.88
N VAL A 314 0.10 15.98 1.41
CA VAL A 314 -0.20 14.65 0.81
C VAL A 314 -1.71 14.41 0.67
N LYS A 315 -2.53 14.90 1.59
CA LYS A 315 -4.00 14.83 1.48
C LYS A 315 -4.51 15.51 0.21
N TYR A 316 -4.12 16.77 -0.01
CA TYR A 316 -4.51 17.52 -1.20
C TYR A 316 -3.99 16.87 -2.48
N MET A 317 -2.75 16.35 -2.47
CA MET A 317 -2.18 15.67 -3.63
C MET A 317 -2.95 14.39 -4.02
N LEU A 318 -3.39 13.59 -3.04
CA LEU A 318 -4.21 12.40 -3.26
C LEU A 318 -5.61 12.76 -3.77
N ASP A 319 -6.22 13.80 -3.22
CA ASP A 319 -7.58 14.22 -3.56
C ASP A 319 -7.68 14.82 -4.98
N ASN A 320 -6.59 15.38 -5.50
CA ASN A 320 -6.53 16.06 -6.82
C ASN A 320 -5.68 15.30 -7.87
N ASP A 321 -5.39 14.01 -7.66
CA ASP A 321 -4.64 13.13 -8.57
C ASP A 321 -3.26 13.70 -8.99
N ARG A 322 -2.57 14.39 -8.07
CA ARG A 322 -1.27 15.05 -8.29
C ARG A 322 -0.11 14.06 -8.14
N LEU A 323 -0.14 12.97 -8.91
CA LEU A 323 0.78 11.84 -8.81
C LEU A 323 2.27 12.23 -8.98
N GLY A 324 2.57 13.22 -9.82
CA GLY A 324 3.94 13.72 -10.01
C GLY A 324 4.50 14.44 -8.78
N ASP A 325 3.69 15.26 -8.10
CA ASP A 325 4.11 15.94 -6.87
C ASP A 325 4.28 14.93 -5.73
N LEU A 326 3.34 13.97 -5.64
CA LEU A 326 3.39 12.88 -4.67
C LEU A 326 4.62 11.96 -4.88
N LYS A 327 5.04 11.76 -6.13
CA LYS A 327 6.29 11.05 -6.47
C LYS A 327 7.51 11.80 -5.94
N ASN A 328 7.57 13.12 -6.11
CA ASN A 328 8.67 13.94 -5.59
C ASN A 328 8.74 13.86 -4.06
N VAL A 329 7.59 13.96 -3.36
CA VAL A 329 7.52 13.77 -1.90
C VAL A 329 7.99 12.36 -1.49
N TYR A 330 7.60 11.33 -2.24
CA TYR A 330 8.04 9.95 -2.00
C TYR A 330 9.55 9.79 -2.19
N GLU A 331 10.13 10.31 -3.27
CA GLU A 331 11.57 10.26 -3.55
C GLU A 331 12.37 10.95 -2.44
N LEU A 332 12.00 12.17 -2.03
CA LEU A 332 12.69 12.88 -0.94
C LEU A 332 12.57 12.18 0.42
N ASN A 333 11.38 11.71 0.78
CA ASN A 333 11.18 10.98 2.05
C ASN A 333 11.93 9.63 2.06
N SER A 334 12.12 8.99 0.89
CA SER A 334 12.88 7.75 0.75
C SER A 334 14.38 7.90 1.03
N ARG A 335 14.93 9.11 0.92
CA ARG A 335 16.35 9.42 1.24
C ARG A 335 16.62 9.38 2.76
N ILE A 336 15.62 9.74 3.58
CA ILE A 336 15.76 9.85 5.04
C ILE A 336 15.32 8.56 5.74
N ASP A 337 14.06 8.14 5.57
CA ASP A 337 13.50 6.97 6.23
C ASP A 337 13.18 5.89 5.21
N GLY A 338 13.96 4.80 5.21
CA GLY A 338 13.67 3.63 4.39
C GLY A 338 12.26 3.06 4.62
N LYS A 339 11.71 3.24 5.83
CA LYS A 339 10.32 2.87 6.19
C LYS A 339 9.27 3.95 5.93
N LYS A 340 9.69 5.15 5.52
CA LYS A 340 8.85 6.25 5.01
C LYS A 340 7.73 6.69 5.97
N ARG A 341 7.90 6.51 7.29
CA ARG A 341 6.83 6.49 8.30
C ARG A 341 5.84 7.66 8.25
N ALA A 342 6.33 8.89 8.04
CA ALA A 342 5.47 10.08 7.96
C ALA A 342 4.50 10.02 6.77
N LEU A 343 5.02 9.73 5.57
CA LEU A 343 4.22 9.55 4.35
C LEU A 343 3.27 8.37 4.47
N THR A 344 3.75 7.25 5.00
CA THR A 344 2.93 6.05 5.25
C THR A 344 1.74 6.42 6.14
N SER A 345 1.97 7.04 7.30
CA SER A 345 0.91 7.44 8.23
C SER A 345 -0.11 8.41 7.60
N ALA A 346 0.33 9.37 6.80
CA ALA A 346 -0.55 10.31 6.11
C ALA A 346 -1.45 9.63 5.06
N VAL A 347 -0.87 8.72 4.26
CA VAL A 347 -1.60 7.92 3.27
C VAL A 347 -2.61 6.99 3.95
N GLN A 348 -2.23 6.31 5.04
CA GLN A 348 -3.14 5.46 5.82
C GLN A 348 -4.33 6.25 6.38
N ALA A 349 -4.06 7.42 6.97
CA ALA A 349 -5.10 8.29 7.52
C ALA A 349 -6.12 8.71 6.44
N ARG A 350 -5.65 9.11 5.25
CA ARG A 350 -6.56 9.51 4.15
C ARG A 350 -7.35 8.33 3.57
N ILE A 351 -6.76 7.13 3.46
CA ILE A 351 -7.49 5.92 3.05
C ILE A 351 -8.62 5.59 4.04
N ILE A 352 -8.34 5.67 5.35
CA ILE A 352 -9.35 5.39 6.39
C ILE A 352 -10.45 6.46 6.38
N GLU A 353 -10.12 7.73 6.16
CA GLU A 353 -11.09 8.82 6.03
C GLU A 353 -12.02 8.60 4.82
N LEU A 354 -11.47 8.40 3.61
CA LEU A 354 -12.23 8.10 2.40
C LEU A 354 -13.07 6.81 2.52
N GLY A 355 -12.51 5.78 3.15
CA GLY A 355 -13.23 4.54 3.44
C GLY A 355 -14.39 4.73 4.43
N SER A 356 -14.24 5.63 5.40
CA SER A 356 -15.30 6.03 6.33
C SER A 356 -16.39 6.85 5.63
N GLU A 357 -16.03 7.76 4.72
CA GLU A 357 -16.97 8.50 3.85
C GLU A 357 -17.83 7.52 3.02
N ILE A 358 -17.22 6.49 2.41
CA ILE A 358 -17.94 5.43 1.66
C ILE A 358 -18.87 4.62 2.58
N ASN A 359 -18.41 4.25 3.78
CA ASN A 359 -19.22 3.55 4.77
C ASN A 359 -20.44 4.38 5.19
N ASN A 360 -20.26 5.68 5.45
CA ASN A 360 -21.32 6.60 5.84
C ASN A 360 -22.32 6.83 4.70
N ALA A 361 -21.87 7.08 3.47
CA ALA A 361 -22.73 7.24 2.31
C ALA A 361 -23.61 6.00 2.04
N ALA A 362 -23.08 4.79 2.29
CA ALA A 362 -23.84 3.55 2.20
C ALA A 362 -24.89 3.40 3.32
N LEU A 363 -24.67 3.99 4.49
CA LEU A 363 -25.66 4.03 5.59
C LEU A 363 -26.74 5.10 5.37
N GLU A 364 -26.38 6.26 4.83
CA GLU A 364 -27.31 7.35 4.52
C GLU A 364 -28.34 6.93 3.44
N LEU A 365 -27.90 6.20 2.42
CA LEU A 365 -28.79 5.63 1.39
C LEU A 365 -29.84 4.65 1.95
N LEU A 366 -29.66 4.15 3.18
CA LEU A 366 -30.63 3.31 3.87
C LEU A 366 -31.57 4.09 4.80
N GLN A 367 -31.25 5.35 5.10
CA GLN A 367 -32.02 6.23 5.98
C GLN A 367 -32.79 7.32 5.23
N GLY A 368 -32.37 7.64 4.00
CA GLY A 368 -33.06 8.59 3.13
C GLY A 368 -34.47 8.12 2.72
N PRO A 369 -35.40 9.05 2.44
CA PRO A 369 -36.72 8.70 1.92
C PRO A 369 -36.59 7.99 0.56
N PRO A 370 -37.48 7.04 0.24
CA PRO A 370 -37.38 6.25 -1.00
C PRO A 370 -37.39 7.19 -2.22
N PRO A 371 -36.50 7.00 -3.21
CA PRO A 371 -36.34 7.94 -4.31
C PRO A 371 -37.60 7.98 -5.18
N SER A 372 -38.38 9.05 -4.99
CA SER A 372 -39.52 9.40 -5.84
C SER A 372 -39.00 9.88 -7.19
N GLN A 373 -38.83 8.95 -8.12
CA GLN A 373 -38.45 9.26 -9.50
C GLN A 373 -39.55 10.10 -10.18
N LYS A 374 -39.31 11.41 -10.27
CA LYS A 374 -39.77 12.22 -11.41
C LYS A 374 -38.54 12.54 -12.25
N PRO A 375 -38.53 12.25 -13.57
CA PRO A 375 -37.48 12.73 -14.45
C PRO A 375 -37.62 14.26 -14.63
N PRO A 376 -36.52 15.02 -14.77
CA PRO A 376 -36.57 16.39 -15.23
C PRO A 376 -36.94 16.44 -16.72
N ASP A 377 -37.83 17.36 -17.10
CA ASP A 377 -38.12 17.64 -18.51
C ASP A 377 -36.93 18.36 -19.18
N GLN A 378 -36.39 17.76 -20.24
CA GLN A 378 -35.76 18.48 -21.35
C GLN A 378 -35.67 17.59 -22.60
N ALA A 379 -36.17 18.09 -23.74
CA ALA A 379 -36.09 17.44 -25.06
C ALA A 379 -34.72 17.79 -25.71
N GLN A 380 -34.07 17.03 -26.61
CA GLN A 380 -34.48 16.11 -27.68
C GLN A 380 -33.35 15.05 -27.93
N ASN A 381 -33.38 14.10 -28.89
CA ASN A 381 -34.30 13.77 -29.98
C ASN A 381 -34.36 12.23 -30.24
N GLY A 382 -34.85 11.80 -31.41
CA GLY A 382 -35.24 10.42 -31.73
C GLY A 382 -34.16 9.41 -32.13
N ALA A 383 -34.32 8.19 -31.61
CA ALA A 383 -34.20 6.93 -32.37
C ALA A 383 -35.00 5.82 -31.65
N LYS A 384 -36.02 5.24 -32.29
CA LYS A 384 -36.85 4.16 -31.69
C LYS A 384 -36.20 2.78 -31.84
N GLY A 385 -35.41 2.36 -30.85
CA GLY A 385 -35.04 0.95 -30.66
C GLY A 385 -36.06 0.22 -29.78
N LYS A 386 -36.65 -0.87 -30.27
CA LYS A 386 -37.51 -1.77 -29.46
C LYS A 386 -36.63 -2.74 -28.66
N GLY A 387 -36.50 -2.52 -27.36
CA GLY A 387 -35.91 -3.47 -26.42
C GLY A 387 -36.59 -3.34 -25.05
N THR A 388 -37.45 -4.29 -24.69
CA THR A 388 -38.12 -4.31 -23.38
C THR A 388 -37.24 -4.98 -22.34
N ASP A 389 -36.29 -4.22 -21.81
CA ASP A 389 -35.48 -4.62 -20.66
C ASP A 389 -36.35 -4.60 -19.39
N ASP A 390 -36.68 -5.79 -18.87
CA ASP A 390 -37.47 -5.98 -17.64
C ASP A 390 -36.65 -5.69 -16.38
N LYS A 391 -36.20 -4.43 -16.24
CA LYS A 391 -35.52 -3.90 -15.05
C LYS A 391 -36.53 -3.63 -13.94
N GLY A 392 -37.09 -4.71 -13.38
CA GLY A 392 -37.84 -4.65 -12.13
C GLY A 392 -37.02 -4.00 -11.00
N PRO A 393 -37.63 -3.21 -10.09
CA PRO A 393 -36.90 -2.37 -9.14
C PRO A 393 -36.01 -3.20 -8.20
N VAL A 394 -34.72 -2.86 -8.18
CA VAL A 394 -33.75 -3.42 -7.23
C VAL A 394 -34.10 -2.91 -5.82
N ASN A 395 -34.01 -3.78 -4.81
CA ASN A 395 -34.24 -3.42 -3.42
C ASN A 395 -33.20 -2.35 -2.99
N LEU A 396 -33.63 -1.30 -2.29
CA LEU A 396 -32.76 -0.19 -1.84
C LEU A 396 -31.53 -0.69 -1.09
N GLN A 397 -31.67 -1.74 -0.27
CA GLN A 397 -30.55 -2.36 0.44
C GLN A 397 -29.56 -3.07 -0.49
N THR A 398 -30.04 -3.73 -1.55
CA THR A 398 -29.18 -4.33 -2.58
C THR A 398 -28.49 -3.25 -3.42
N ALA A 399 -29.18 -2.13 -3.72
CA ALA A 399 -28.58 -1.01 -4.42
C ALA A 399 -27.48 -0.32 -3.60
N ALA A 400 -27.70 -0.11 -2.29
CA ALA A 400 -26.69 0.41 -1.37
C ALA A 400 -25.48 -0.53 -1.24
N ALA A 401 -25.70 -1.85 -1.14
CA ALA A 401 -24.64 -2.86 -1.14
C ALA A 401 -23.79 -2.83 -2.42
N ILE A 402 -24.42 -2.78 -3.60
CA ILE A 402 -23.72 -2.70 -4.89
C ILE A 402 -22.94 -1.40 -5.01
N LYS A 403 -23.52 -0.26 -4.61
CA LYS A 403 -22.81 1.03 -4.61
C LYS A 403 -21.58 0.96 -3.70
N TRP A 404 -21.73 0.48 -2.47
CA TRP A 404 -20.61 0.34 -1.52
C TRP A 404 -19.48 -0.52 -2.07
N VAL A 405 -19.77 -1.70 -2.65
CA VAL A 405 -18.74 -2.55 -3.28
C VAL A 405 -18.05 -1.83 -4.43
N ASN A 406 -18.80 -1.13 -5.30
CA ASN A 406 -18.24 -0.40 -6.44
C ASN A 406 -17.37 0.79 -5.99
N ASP A 407 -17.80 1.56 -5.00
CA ASP A 407 -17.06 2.69 -4.46
C ASP A 407 -15.73 2.23 -3.83
N VAL A 408 -15.74 1.11 -3.07
CA VAL A 408 -14.54 0.49 -2.49
C VAL A 408 -13.58 -0.01 -3.59
N LEU A 409 -14.11 -0.63 -4.64
CA LEU A 409 -13.31 -1.04 -5.82
C LEU A 409 -12.71 0.16 -6.56
N GLN A 410 -13.46 1.24 -6.72
CA GLN A 410 -12.96 2.47 -7.34
C GLN A 410 -11.83 3.08 -6.50
N LEU A 411 -12.00 3.15 -5.17
CA LEU A 411 -10.97 3.62 -4.25
C LEU A 411 -9.70 2.75 -4.35
N LYS A 412 -9.85 1.42 -4.42
CA LYS A 412 -8.74 0.48 -4.60
C LYS A 412 -7.97 0.75 -5.90
N ASN A 413 -8.69 0.93 -7.02
CA ASN A 413 -8.09 1.26 -8.32
C ASN A 413 -7.34 2.60 -8.32
N VAL A 414 -7.78 3.59 -7.54
CA VAL A 414 -7.04 4.86 -7.36
C VAL A 414 -5.73 4.61 -6.61
N PHE A 415 -5.77 3.92 -5.46
CA PHE A 415 -4.56 3.66 -4.67
C PHE A 415 -3.59 2.67 -5.33
N ASP A 416 -4.05 1.79 -6.22
CA ASP A 416 -3.18 0.94 -7.05
C ASP A 416 -2.40 1.77 -8.08
N LYS A 417 -3.05 2.75 -8.74
CA LYS A 417 -2.37 3.70 -9.64
C LYS A 417 -1.35 4.56 -8.88
N VAL A 418 -1.70 5.02 -7.68
CA VAL A 418 -0.78 5.77 -6.80
C VAL A 418 0.44 4.91 -6.45
N LEU A 419 0.23 3.64 -6.09
CA LEU A 419 1.31 2.70 -5.77
C LEU A 419 2.24 2.44 -6.97
N GLU A 420 1.67 2.29 -8.17
CA GLU A 420 2.43 2.08 -9.40
C GLU A 420 3.20 3.34 -9.85
N GLN A 421 2.53 4.49 -9.93
CA GLN A 421 3.07 5.70 -10.58
C GLN A 421 3.84 6.63 -9.63
N ALA A 422 3.42 6.74 -8.37
CA ALA A 422 4.04 7.65 -7.40
C ALA A 422 4.98 6.94 -6.41
N PHE A 423 4.64 5.71 -5.97
CA PHE A 423 5.41 4.98 -4.96
C PHE A 423 6.32 3.86 -5.52
N MET A 424 6.49 3.76 -6.84
CA MET A 424 7.39 2.80 -7.49
C MET A 424 7.20 1.34 -7.05
N GLN A 425 5.96 0.93 -6.73
CA GLN A 425 5.62 -0.40 -6.20
C GLN A 425 6.32 -0.77 -4.87
N ASP A 426 6.57 0.21 -3.99
CA ASP A 426 7.15 -0.02 -2.68
C ASP A 426 6.31 -0.96 -1.78
N GLN A 427 6.95 -2.02 -1.30
CA GLN A 427 6.31 -3.09 -0.52
C GLN A 427 5.82 -2.63 0.87
N THR A 428 6.45 -1.61 1.47
CA THR A 428 6.02 -1.03 2.75
C THR A 428 4.73 -0.24 2.54
N MET A 429 4.67 0.57 1.48
CA MET A 429 3.47 1.29 1.07
C MET A 429 2.35 0.33 0.67
N GLN A 430 2.63 -0.72 -0.11
CA GLN A 430 1.65 -1.74 -0.48
C GLN A 430 1.04 -2.43 0.76
N SER A 431 1.88 -2.86 1.70
CA SER A 431 1.43 -3.51 2.95
C SER A 431 0.61 -2.55 3.83
N SER A 432 1.01 -1.27 3.87
CA SER A 432 0.32 -0.20 4.59
C SER A 432 -1.07 0.08 4.01
N ILE A 433 -1.16 0.24 2.67
CA ILE A 433 -2.43 0.42 1.94
C ILE A 433 -3.34 -0.79 2.19
N ALA A 434 -2.84 -2.02 2.01
CA ALA A 434 -3.61 -3.24 2.25
C ALA A 434 -4.16 -3.33 3.69
N THR A 435 -3.37 -2.89 4.67
CA THR A 435 -3.80 -2.82 6.08
C THR A 435 -4.92 -1.80 6.26
N SER A 436 -4.79 -0.59 5.71
CA SER A 436 -5.82 0.46 5.80
C SER A 436 -7.14 0.05 5.12
N PHE A 437 -7.06 -0.64 3.97
CA PHE A 437 -8.24 -1.22 3.32
C PHE A 437 -8.92 -2.27 4.20
N ALA A 438 -8.15 -3.18 4.82
CA ALA A 438 -8.72 -4.11 5.79
C ALA A 438 -9.38 -3.38 6.97
N ASP A 439 -8.76 -2.34 7.52
CA ASP A 439 -9.29 -1.65 8.70
C ASP A 439 -10.64 -0.97 8.42
N PHE A 440 -10.76 -0.12 7.39
CA PHE A 440 -12.04 0.55 7.12
C PHE A 440 -13.14 -0.40 6.63
N ILE A 441 -12.79 -1.46 5.89
CA ILE A 441 -13.77 -2.48 5.45
C ILE A 441 -14.35 -3.20 6.67
N ASN A 442 -13.54 -3.53 7.68
CA ASN A 442 -14.00 -4.26 8.86
C ASN A 442 -14.65 -3.37 9.94
N ILE A 443 -14.55 -2.04 9.86
CA ILE A 443 -15.39 -1.12 10.65
C ILE A 443 -16.87 -1.23 10.24
N ASN A 444 -17.17 -1.51 8.98
CA ASN A 444 -18.54 -1.72 8.50
C ASN A 444 -19.04 -3.14 8.82
N SER A 445 -19.87 -3.28 9.85
CA SER A 445 -20.49 -4.56 10.25
C SER A 445 -21.34 -5.24 9.16
N ARG A 446 -21.66 -4.54 8.06
CA ARG A 446 -22.44 -5.06 6.93
C ARG A 446 -21.59 -5.51 5.74
N ASN A 447 -20.26 -5.42 5.81
CA ASN A 447 -19.35 -5.74 4.70
C ASN A 447 -19.64 -7.11 4.04
N SER A 448 -19.89 -8.14 4.85
CA SER A 448 -20.09 -9.52 4.42
C SER A 448 -21.45 -9.75 3.78
N GLU A 449 -22.50 -9.10 4.30
CA GLU A 449 -23.83 -9.08 3.68
C GLU A 449 -23.76 -8.34 2.33
N TYR A 450 -23.12 -7.16 2.30
CA TYR A 450 -23.03 -6.34 1.10
C TYR A 450 -22.27 -7.05 -0.03
N LEU A 451 -21.15 -7.70 0.29
CA LEU A 451 -20.40 -8.50 -0.68
C LEU A 451 -21.20 -9.72 -1.16
N SER A 452 -21.93 -10.40 -0.27
CA SER A 452 -22.83 -11.50 -0.66
C SER A 452 -23.96 -11.03 -1.58
N LEU A 453 -24.56 -9.86 -1.32
CA LEU A 453 -25.60 -9.26 -2.16
C LEU A 453 -25.08 -8.82 -3.52
N PHE A 454 -23.85 -8.29 -3.58
CA PHE A 454 -23.17 -7.95 -4.83
C PHE A 454 -22.99 -9.18 -5.72
N PHE A 455 -22.49 -10.31 -5.19
CA PHE A 455 -22.40 -11.54 -5.96
C PHE A 455 -23.79 -12.07 -6.38
N ASP A 456 -24.77 -11.98 -5.49
CA ASP A 456 -26.12 -12.51 -5.74
C ASP A 456 -26.85 -11.79 -6.90
N GLU A 457 -26.80 -10.46 -6.99
CA GLU A 457 -27.44 -9.75 -8.12
C GLU A 457 -26.61 -9.88 -9.42
N ASN A 458 -25.28 -9.91 -9.32
CA ASN A 458 -24.42 -10.12 -10.49
C ASN A 458 -24.62 -11.52 -11.12
N LEU A 459 -24.65 -12.59 -10.32
CA LEU A 459 -24.86 -13.96 -10.80
C LEU A 459 -26.32 -14.24 -11.22
N LYS A 460 -27.30 -13.44 -10.79
CA LYS A 460 -28.71 -13.50 -11.27
C LYS A 460 -28.93 -12.77 -12.60
N LYS A 461 -28.34 -11.58 -12.77
CA LYS A 461 -28.60 -10.68 -13.90
C LYS A 461 -27.36 -9.98 -14.45
N GLY A 462 -26.44 -9.54 -13.60
CA GLY A 462 -25.30 -8.70 -14.00
C GLY A 462 -24.29 -9.32 -14.97
N ILE A 463 -24.29 -10.65 -15.14
CA ILE A 463 -23.50 -11.37 -16.14
C ILE A 463 -24.21 -11.58 -17.50
N ARG A 464 -25.48 -11.19 -17.65
CA ARG A 464 -26.21 -11.38 -18.91
C ARG A 464 -25.70 -10.43 -20.00
N GLY A 465 -25.13 -10.98 -21.06
CA GLY A 465 -24.63 -10.22 -22.21
C GLY A 465 -23.20 -9.69 -22.04
N LYS A 466 -22.47 -10.13 -21.00
CA LYS A 466 -21.03 -9.88 -20.81
C LYS A 466 -20.18 -10.97 -21.46
N THR A 467 -18.91 -10.68 -21.73
CA THR A 467 -17.93 -11.70 -22.17
C THR A 467 -17.40 -12.51 -20.98
N GLU A 468 -16.74 -13.63 -21.24
CA GLU A 468 -16.17 -14.47 -20.18
C GLU A 468 -15.06 -13.73 -19.41
N GLU A 469 -14.28 -12.88 -20.07
CA GLU A 469 -13.24 -12.04 -19.47
C GLU A 469 -13.82 -10.95 -18.56
N GLU A 470 -14.93 -10.31 -18.98
CA GLU A 470 -15.65 -9.33 -18.15
C GLU A 470 -16.29 -9.97 -16.91
N ILE A 471 -16.71 -11.25 -17.03
CA ILE A 471 -17.22 -12.03 -15.91
C ILE A 471 -16.06 -12.37 -14.97
N ASP A 472 -14.95 -12.91 -15.46
CA ASP A 472 -13.79 -13.30 -14.63
C ASP A 472 -13.23 -12.10 -13.83
N ALA A 473 -13.09 -10.94 -14.49
CA ALA A 473 -12.67 -9.69 -13.84
C ALA A 473 -13.66 -9.20 -12.77
N LEU A 474 -14.97 -9.36 -12.99
CA LEU A 474 -15.98 -9.02 -11.98
C LEU A 474 -15.90 -9.94 -10.76
N LEU A 475 -15.70 -11.25 -10.97
CA LEU A 475 -15.52 -12.21 -9.89
C LEU A 475 -14.22 -11.92 -9.12
N GLU A 476 -13.11 -11.64 -9.83
CA GLU A 476 -11.80 -11.30 -9.24
C GLU A 476 -11.86 -10.04 -8.36
N ASN A 477 -12.58 -9.01 -8.81
CA ASN A 477 -12.81 -7.79 -8.04
C ASN A 477 -13.53 -8.07 -6.71
N GLY A 478 -14.62 -8.84 -6.74
CA GLY A 478 -15.33 -9.23 -5.51
C GLY A 478 -14.49 -10.12 -4.59
N ILE A 479 -13.70 -11.03 -5.17
CA ILE A 479 -12.75 -11.89 -4.45
C ILE A 479 -11.64 -11.07 -3.79
N THR A 480 -11.15 -10.02 -4.46
CA THR A 480 -10.17 -9.09 -3.89
C THR A 480 -10.71 -8.39 -2.64
N LEU A 481 -12.00 -8.03 -2.59
CA LEU A 481 -12.63 -7.55 -1.36
C LEU A 481 -12.74 -8.63 -0.28
N LEU A 482 -13.01 -9.89 -0.65
CA LEU A 482 -13.08 -11.01 0.29
C LEU A 482 -11.76 -11.26 1.02
N ARG A 483 -10.61 -10.97 0.39
CA ARG A 483 -9.27 -11.02 1.03
C ARG A 483 -9.20 -10.09 2.25
N TYR A 484 -9.79 -8.89 2.16
CA TYR A 484 -9.77 -7.88 3.21
C TYR A 484 -10.76 -8.13 4.36
N ILE A 485 -11.75 -9.02 4.20
CA ILE A 485 -12.71 -9.34 5.26
C ILE A 485 -12.06 -10.25 6.31
N ARG A 486 -12.13 -9.84 7.59
CA ARG A 486 -11.64 -10.62 8.75
C ARG A 486 -12.57 -11.81 9.05
N ASP A 487 -13.86 -11.54 9.14
CA ASP A 487 -14.89 -12.51 9.53
C ASP A 487 -15.53 -13.19 8.31
N LYS A 488 -14.76 -14.11 7.70
CA LYS A 488 -15.15 -14.82 6.47
C LYS A 488 -16.32 -15.78 6.68
N ASP A 489 -16.54 -16.27 7.90
CA ASP A 489 -17.69 -17.10 8.27
C ASP A 489 -19.04 -16.35 8.17
N CYS A 490 -19.05 -15.02 8.40
CA CYS A 490 -20.21 -14.17 8.15
C CYS A 490 -20.57 -14.19 6.67
N PHE A 491 -19.55 -14.00 5.82
CA PHE A 491 -19.71 -14.08 4.38
C PHE A 491 -20.11 -15.50 3.92
N GLU A 492 -19.55 -16.58 4.49
CA GLU A 492 -19.97 -17.97 4.20
C GLU A 492 -21.48 -18.14 4.42
N SER A 493 -21.97 -17.68 5.57
CA SER A 493 -23.36 -17.85 6.00
C SER A 493 -24.34 -17.12 5.08
N TYR A 494 -24.05 -15.87 4.76
CA TYR A 494 -24.84 -15.10 3.78
C TYR A 494 -24.74 -15.73 2.38
N TYR A 495 -23.52 -15.95 1.87
CA TYR A 495 -23.33 -16.46 0.51
C TYR A 495 -24.03 -17.81 0.30
N LYS A 496 -23.92 -18.73 1.26
CA LYS A 496 -24.61 -20.03 1.27
C LYS A 496 -26.14 -19.87 1.21
N LYS A 497 -26.70 -18.92 1.95
CA LYS A 497 -28.15 -18.59 2.01
C LYS A 497 -28.65 -17.89 0.73
N HIS A 498 -27.77 -17.22 -0.02
CA HIS A 498 -28.08 -16.68 -1.35
C HIS A 498 -27.93 -17.75 -2.44
N LEU A 499 -26.84 -18.51 -2.45
CA LEU A 499 -26.58 -19.61 -3.39
C LEU A 499 -27.68 -20.67 -3.34
N SER A 500 -28.10 -21.10 -2.14
CA SER A 500 -29.13 -22.13 -1.99
C SER A 500 -30.45 -21.75 -2.67
N ARG A 501 -30.83 -20.47 -2.60
CA ARG A 501 -32.00 -19.91 -3.29
C ARG A 501 -31.79 -19.83 -4.79
N ARG A 502 -30.59 -19.44 -5.26
CA ARG A 502 -30.29 -19.38 -6.70
C ARG A 502 -30.37 -20.76 -7.35
N LEU A 503 -29.82 -21.78 -6.71
CA LEU A 503 -29.89 -23.18 -7.14
C LEU A 503 -31.33 -23.71 -7.15
N LEU A 504 -32.02 -23.71 -6.01
CA LEU A 504 -33.36 -24.33 -5.89
C LEU A 504 -34.44 -23.59 -6.69
N MET A 505 -34.35 -22.26 -6.82
CA MET A 505 -35.29 -21.49 -7.64
C MET A 505 -34.89 -21.39 -9.12
N LYS A 506 -33.79 -22.03 -9.55
CA LYS A 506 -33.21 -21.97 -10.90
C LYS A 506 -33.07 -20.52 -11.41
N ARG A 507 -32.47 -19.65 -10.58
CA ARG A 507 -32.31 -18.20 -10.84
C ARG A 507 -30.89 -17.77 -11.23
N SER A 508 -29.90 -18.65 -11.16
CA SER A 508 -28.55 -18.39 -11.67
C SER A 508 -28.59 -18.11 -13.19
N ALA A 509 -27.82 -17.14 -13.66
CA ALA A 509 -27.73 -16.83 -15.09
C ALA A 509 -26.79 -17.78 -15.85
N SER A 510 -25.78 -18.34 -15.19
CA SER A 510 -24.91 -19.41 -15.71
C SER A 510 -24.47 -20.32 -14.57
N THR A 511 -24.58 -21.64 -14.77
CA THR A 511 -24.07 -22.65 -13.84
C THR A 511 -22.54 -22.64 -13.78
N GLU A 512 -21.88 -22.33 -14.90
CA GLU A 512 -20.43 -22.36 -15.00
C GLU A 512 -19.78 -21.17 -14.27
N ALA A 513 -20.38 -19.98 -14.38
CA ALA A 513 -19.94 -18.80 -13.61
C ALA A 513 -20.06 -19.02 -12.09
N GLU A 514 -21.05 -19.80 -11.63
CA GLU A 514 -21.18 -20.15 -10.21
C GLU A 514 -20.11 -21.17 -9.75
N ARG A 515 -19.70 -22.09 -10.63
CA ARG A 515 -18.58 -23.02 -10.38
C ARG A 515 -17.25 -22.26 -10.33
N GLN A 516 -16.96 -21.42 -11.32
CA GLN A 516 -15.79 -20.54 -11.39
C GLN A 516 -15.68 -19.67 -10.13
N MET A 517 -16.81 -19.12 -9.65
CA MET A 517 -16.84 -18.34 -8.41
C MET A 517 -16.44 -19.17 -7.18
N ILE A 518 -16.93 -20.41 -7.04
CA ILE A 518 -16.53 -21.31 -5.96
C ILE A 518 -15.06 -21.71 -6.08
N GLU A 519 -14.54 -21.92 -7.29
CA GLU A 519 -13.13 -22.22 -7.51
C GLU A 519 -12.22 -21.06 -7.10
N LYS A 520 -12.56 -19.81 -7.45
CA LYS A 520 -11.84 -18.63 -6.95
C LYS A 520 -11.91 -18.50 -5.42
N MET A 521 -13.07 -18.72 -4.80
CA MET A 521 -13.17 -18.78 -3.32
C MET A 521 -12.28 -19.88 -2.72
N LYS A 522 -12.12 -21.00 -3.42
CA LYS A 522 -11.32 -22.16 -2.97
C LYS A 522 -9.83 -21.86 -2.99
N MET A 523 -9.33 -21.16 -4.02
CA MET A 523 -7.92 -20.74 -4.10
C MET A 523 -7.57 -19.76 -2.96
N GLU A 524 -8.50 -18.88 -2.59
CA GLU A 524 -8.27 -17.76 -1.67
C GLU A 524 -8.54 -18.08 -0.20
N VAL A 525 -9.62 -18.81 0.09
CA VAL A 525 -10.07 -19.13 1.46
C VAL A 525 -9.83 -20.61 1.82
N GLY A 526 -9.57 -21.46 0.82
CA GLY A 526 -9.21 -22.85 1.00
C GLY A 526 -10.38 -23.84 1.05
N ASN A 527 -10.08 -25.11 0.77
CA ASN A 527 -11.05 -26.20 0.62
C ASN A 527 -12.05 -26.35 1.78
N THR A 528 -11.63 -26.08 3.02
CA THR A 528 -12.51 -26.28 4.20
C THR A 528 -13.64 -25.24 4.31
N PHE A 529 -13.54 -24.15 3.55
CA PHE A 529 -14.57 -23.13 3.40
C PHE A 529 -15.57 -23.54 2.31
N THR A 530 -15.06 -23.89 1.13
CA THR A 530 -15.90 -24.21 -0.04
C THR A 530 -16.58 -25.58 0.03
N GLN A 531 -16.12 -26.51 0.89
CA GLN A 531 -16.65 -27.87 0.99
C GLN A 531 -18.18 -27.96 1.05
N LYS A 532 -18.85 -27.08 1.82
CA LYS A 532 -20.32 -27.06 1.91
C LYS A 532 -20.97 -26.59 0.61
N LEU A 533 -20.38 -25.58 -0.05
CA LEU A 533 -20.86 -25.02 -1.32
C LEU A 533 -20.69 -26.02 -2.47
N GLU A 534 -19.53 -26.70 -2.54
CA GLU A 534 -19.26 -27.80 -3.48
C GLU A 534 -20.24 -28.97 -3.27
N ALA A 535 -20.54 -29.32 -2.01
CA ALA A 535 -21.53 -30.35 -1.70
C ALA A 535 -22.96 -29.95 -2.14
N MET A 536 -23.34 -28.68 -2.05
CA MET A 536 -24.63 -28.19 -2.57
C MET A 536 -24.75 -28.39 -4.09
N PHE A 537 -23.68 -28.13 -4.86
CA PHE A 537 -23.66 -28.43 -6.30
C PHE A 537 -23.78 -29.94 -6.59
N LYS A 538 -23.02 -30.75 -5.85
CA LYS A 538 -23.08 -32.22 -5.99
C LYS A 538 -24.46 -32.78 -5.67
N ASP A 539 -25.14 -32.25 -4.65
CA ASP A 539 -26.53 -32.62 -4.33
C ASP A 539 -27.50 -32.29 -5.49
N MET A 540 -27.30 -31.16 -6.19
CA MET A 540 -28.12 -30.78 -7.37
C MET A 540 -27.88 -31.71 -8.57
N GLU A 541 -26.63 -32.05 -8.86
CA GLU A 541 -26.28 -32.99 -9.93
C GLU A 541 -26.83 -34.39 -9.67
N LEU A 542 -26.64 -34.91 -8.44
CA LEU A 542 -27.21 -36.19 -8.01
C LEU A 542 -28.74 -36.19 -8.03
N SER A 543 -29.38 -35.07 -7.68
CA SER A 543 -30.84 -34.91 -7.73
C SER A 543 -31.41 -34.97 -9.13
N SER A 544 -30.73 -34.38 -10.12
CA SER A 544 -31.11 -34.46 -11.54
C SER A 544 -31.03 -35.91 -12.05
N GLY A 545 -29.97 -36.63 -11.68
CA GLY A 545 -29.83 -38.06 -11.95
C GLY A 545 -30.92 -38.91 -11.27
N LEU A 546 -31.21 -38.65 -9.99
CA LEU A 546 -32.27 -39.33 -9.22
C LEU A 546 -33.66 -39.11 -9.82
N THR A 547 -33.98 -37.88 -10.24
CA THR A 547 -35.24 -37.55 -10.93
C THR A 547 -35.37 -38.34 -12.23
N SER A 548 -34.31 -38.37 -13.05
CA SER A 548 -34.26 -39.13 -14.30
C SER A 548 -34.42 -40.64 -14.07
N ASN A 549 -33.75 -41.19 -13.05
CA ASN A 549 -33.85 -42.59 -12.68
C ASN A 549 -35.25 -42.96 -12.16
N TYR A 550 -35.89 -42.08 -11.40
CA TYR A 550 -37.27 -42.28 -10.92
C TYR A 550 -38.28 -42.23 -12.07
N ALA A 551 -38.13 -41.31 -13.02
CA ALA A 551 -38.96 -41.26 -14.23
C ALA A 551 -38.84 -42.56 -15.07
N ASN A 552 -37.64 -43.13 -15.17
CA ASN A 552 -37.40 -44.43 -15.81
C ASN A 552 -38.01 -45.61 -15.03
N TYR A 553 -37.95 -45.59 -13.69
CA TYR A 553 -38.61 -46.59 -12.85
C TYR A 553 -40.14 -46.55 -13.03
N LEU A 554 -40.75 -45.36 -13.05
CA LEU A 554 -42.17 -45.17 -13.32
C LEU A 554 -42.59 -45.55 -14.76
N SER A 555 -41.68 -45.47 -15.74
CA SER A 555 -41.97 -45.93 -17.10
C SER A 555 -41.96 -47.46 -17.19
N GLN A 556 -41.09 -48.14 -16.43
CA GLN A 556 -40.97 -49.60 -16.39
C GLN A 556 -42.07 -50.29 -15.57
N GLN A 557 -42.63 -49.66 -14.52
CA GLN A 557 -43.69 -50.27 -13.72
C GLN A 557 -45.06 -50.39 -14.41
N GLY A 558 -45.21 -49.88 -15.64
CA GLY A 558 -46.31 -50.27 -16.53
C GLY A 558 -47.72 -49.80 -16.12
N ASP A 559 -47.84 -48.90 -15.15
CA ASP A 559 -49.14 -48.45 -14.63
C ASP A 559 -49.89 -47.59 -15.68
N GLN A 560 -50.85 -48.21 -16.38
CA GLN A 560 -51.51 -47.63 -17.55
C GLN A 560 -52.55 -46.55 -17.22
N ASN A 561 -52.86 -46.29 -15.94
CA ASN A 561 -54.08 -45.59 -15.58
C ASN A 561 -53.92 -44.48 -14.52
N THR A 562 -53.14 -43.45 -14.82
CA THR A 562 -53.31 -42.12 -14.22
C THR A 562 -52.81 -41.03 -15.16
N LYS A 563 -53.44 -39.84 -15.13
CA LYS A 563 -52.86 -38.61 -15.70
C LYS A 563 -51.53 -38.36 -14.98
N ARG A 564 -50.39 -38.68 -15.60
CA ARG A 564 -49.07 -38.57 -14.95
C ARG A 564 -48.82 -37.13 -14.51
N ILE A 565 -48.69 -36.96 -13.20
CA ILE A 565 -48.13 -35.77 -12.57
C ILE A 565 -46.62 -35.87 -12.76
N ASP A 566 -46.02 -34.90 -13.44
CA ASP A 566 -44.57 -34.83 -13.57
C ASP A 566 -43.94 -34.40 -12.24
N LEU A 567 -42.78 -34.96 -11.90
CA LEU A 567 -42.19 -34.86 -10.57
C LEU A 567 -40.68 -34.66 -10.65
N GLU A 568 -40.25 -33.41 -10.53
CA GLU A 568 -38.85 -33.06 -10.29
C GLU A 568 -38.54 -33.06 -8.78
N ILE A 569 -37.47 -33.75 -8.36
CA ILE A 569 -37.08 -33.84 -6.95
C ILE A 569 -35.63 -33.39 -6.77
N SER A 570 -35.44 -32.54 -5.75
CA SER A 570 -34.15 -32.19 -5.20
C SER A 570 -33.95 -32.84 -3.82
N VAL A 571 -33.04 -33.81 -3.72
CA VAL A 571 -32.67 -34.46 -2.47
C VAL A 571 -31.42 -33.77 -1.91
N LEU A 572 -31.54 -33.18 -0.72
CA LEU A 572 -30.52 -32.31 -0.13
C LEU A 572 -29.89 -32.96 1.10
N THR A 573 -28.58 -32.88 1.23
CA THR A 573 -27.85 -33.36 2.41
C THR A 573 -28.01 -32.35 3.55
N SER A 574 -28.75 -32.72 4.61
CA SER A 574 -29.21 -31.80 5.68
C SER A 574 -28.11 -30.95 6.33
N THR A 575 -26.90 -31.49 6.49
CA THR A 575 -25.74 -30.78 7.08
C THR A 575 -25.06 -29.80 6.12
N MET A 576 -25.26 -29.96 4.82
CA MET A 576 -24.58 -29.17 3.78
C MET A 576 -25.35 -27.92 3.38
N TRP A 577 -26.67 -27.87 3.60
CA TRP A 577 -27.53 -26.74 3.26
C TRP A 577 -27.79 -25.80 4.46
N PRO A 578 -28.33 -24.58 4.28
CA PRO A 578 -28.69 -23.70 5.41
C PRO A 578 -29.77 -24.32 6.30
N MET A 579 -29.56 -24.39 7.60
CA MET A 579 -30.47 -25.10 8.51
C MET A 579 -31.89 -24.50 8.54
N GLU A 580 -32.05 -23.18 8.33
CA GLU A 580 -33.36 -22.52 8.15
C GLU A 580 -34.23 -23.10 7.02
N MET A 581 -33.61 -23.75 6.03
CA MET A 581 -34.31 -24.43 4.93
C MET A 581 -34.67 -25.89 5.26
N VAL A 582 -34.00 -26.47 6.25
CA VAL A 582 -34.08 -27.90 6.60
C VAL A 582 -34.94 -28.13 7.84
N THR A 583 -34.97 -27.14 8.75
CA THR A 583 -35.83 -27.12 9.92
C THR A 583 -36.75 -25.89 9.81
N SER A 584 -37.95 -26.11 9.31
CA SER A 584 -39.07 -25.22 9.66
C SER A 584 -39.35 -25.43 11.15
N SER A 585 -38.66 -24.67 11.99
CA SER A 585 -38.90 -24.63 13.43
C SER A 585 -39.87 -23.49 13.71
N ASN A 586 -40.89 -23.70 14.54
CA ASN A 586 -41.58 -22.56 15.14
C ASN A 586 -40.63 -21.84 16.11
N LYS A 587 -40.92 -20.57 16.46
CA LYS A 587 -40.10 -19.77 17.38
C LYS A 587 -39.86 -20.43 18.75
N ASP A 588 -40.72 -21.37 19.14
CA ASP A 588 -40.67 -22.09 20.41
C ASP A 588 -39.89 -23.43 20.33
N GLY A 589 -39.11 -23.65 19.26
CA GLY A 589 -38.29 -24.86 19.09
C GLY A 589 -39.08 -26.14 18.74
N THR A 590 -40.41 -26.05 18.62
CA THR A 590 -41.24 -27.17 18.16
C THR A 590 -41.05 -27.40 16.65
N PRO A 591 -40.93 -28.67 16.20
CA PRO A 591 -40.84 -28.98 14.78
C PRO A 591 -42.13 -28.56 14.06
N SER A 592 -42.03 -27.96 12.87
CA SER A 592 -43.20 -27.63 12.07
C SER A 592 -44.06 -28.86 11.84
N LEU A 593 -45.36 -28.69 12.04
CA LEU A 593 -46.36 -29.65 11.61
C LEU A 593 -46.25 -29.83 10.08
N GLN A 594 -46.28 -31.09 9.62
CA GLN A 594 -46.21 -31.38 8.20
C GLN A 594 -47.50 -30.94 7.49
N CYS A 595 -47.35 -30.31 6.32
CA CYS A 595 -48.46 -29.93 5.47
C CYS A 595 -49.26 -31.18 5.03
N ASN A 596 -50.58 -31.12 5.12
CA ASN A 596 -51.45 -32.18 4.65
C ASN A 596 -51.54 -32.14 3.12
N TYR A 597 -50.91 -33.09 2.45
CA TYR A 597 -50.93 -33.19 0.99
C TYR A 597 -52.23 -33.83 0.47
N PRO A 598 -52.76 -33.38 -0.69
CA PRO A 598 -53.83 -34.06 -1.40
C PRO A 598 -53.46 -35.51 -1.75
N LYS A 599 -54.44 -36.42 -1.73
CA LYS A 599 -54.25 -37.88 -1.85
C LYS A 599 -53.30 -38.30 -2.99
N HIS A 600 -53.46 -37.72 -4.18
CA HIS A 600 -52.61 -38.03 -5.34
C HIS A 600 -51.13 -37.61 -5.16
N ILE A 601 -50.88 -36.49 -4.47
CA ILE A 601 -49.52 -36.01 -4.18
C ILE A 601 -48.88 -36.85 -3.07
N GLU A 602 -49.65 -37.24 -2.05
CA GLU A 602 -49.16 -38.12 -0.98
C GLU A 602 -48.83 -39.54 -1.51
N GLN A 603 -49.63 -40.08 -2.45
CA GLN A 603 -49.30 -41.33 -3.16
C GLN A 603 -47.98 -41.23 -3.94
N LEU A 604 -47.80 -40.13 -4.67
CA LEU A 604 -46.60 -39.85 -5.47
C LEU A 604 -45.34 -39.71 -4.61
N LYS A 605 -45.47 -39.00 -3.49
CA LYS A 605 -44.46 -38.86 -2.43
C LYS A 605 -44.06 -40.21 -1.83
N GLN A 606 -45.02 -41.03 -1.41
CA GLN A 606 -44.76 -42.37 -0.88
C GLN A 606 -44.11 -43.32 -1.91
N SER A 607 -44.50 -43.21 -3.19
CA SER A 607 -43.87 -43.96 -4.28
C SER A 607 -42.38 -43.61 -4.40
N PHE A 608 -42.04 -42.32 -4.37
CA PHE A 608 -40.65 -41.88 -4.38
C PHE A 608 -39.88 -42.30 -3.12
N GLU A 609 -40.49 -42.19 -1.93
CA GLU A 609 -39.86 -42.64 -0.68
C GLU A 609 -39.47 -44.12 -0.73
N ARG A 610 -40.35 -45.00 -1.23
CA ARG A 610 -40.05 -46.43 -1.41
C ARG A 610 -38.90 -46.66 -2.40
N PHE A 611 -38.92 -45.96 -3.54
CA PHE A 611 -37.86 -46.02 -4.54
C PHE A 611 -36.49 -45.58 -3.97
N TYR A 612 -36.46 -44.44 -3.28
CA TYR A 612 -35.24 -43.87 -2.73
C TYR A 612 -34.68 -44.73 -1.58
N LEU A 613 -35.53 -45.14 -0.63
CA LEU A 613 -35.11 -45.95 0.52
C LEU A 613 -34.67 -47.36 0.10
N GLY A 614 -35.26 -47.94 -0.95
CA GLY A 614 -34.82 -49.20 -1.53
C GLY A 614 -33.41 -49.16 -2.15
N GLN A 615 -32.95 -47.97 -2.60
CA GLN A 615 -31.58 -47.77 -3.10
C GLN A 615 -30.62 -47.23 -2.03
N HIS A 616 -31.14 -46.59 -0.98
CA HIS A 616 -30.36 -45.89 0.04
C HIS A 616 -30.80 -46.27 1.46
N ASN A 617 -30.49 -47.53 1.82
CA ASN A 617 -30.69 -48.07 3.16
C ASN A 617 -30.05 -47.19 4.26
N GLY A 618 -30.72 -47.10 5.41
CA GLY A 618 -30.25 -46.34 6.57
C GLY A 618 -30.44 -44.82 6.50
N ARG A 619 -31.03 -44.28 5.44
CA ARG A 619 -31.38 -42.85 5.34
C ARG A 619 -32.82 -42.58 5.80
N LYS A 620 -33.10 -41.33 6.18
CA LYS A 620 -34.45 -40.81 6.46
C LYS A 620 -34.67 -39.55 5.63
N LEU A 621 -35.77 -39.50 4.89
CA LEU A 621 -36.20 -38.32 4.13
C LEU A 621 -37.04 -37.39 5.02
N SER A 622 -36.96 -36.08 4.75
CA SER A 622 -37.79 -35.05 5.38
C SER A 622 -38.19 -34.02 4.32
N TRP A 623 -39.49 -33.89 4.06
CA TRP A 623 -40.02 -33.07 2.97
C TRP A 623 -40.21 -31.61 3.40
N GLN A 624 -39.70 -30.68 2.59
CA GLN A 624 -39.78 -29.24 2.86
C GLN A 624 -40.89 -28.59 2.02
N SER A 625 -42.12 -28.63 2.52
CA SER A 625 -43.32 -28.15 1.81
C SER A 625 -43.25 -26.67 1.40
N GLY A 626 -42.51 -25.83 2.14
CA GLY A 626 -42.36 -24.40 1.84
C GLY A 626 -41.38 -24.06 0.71
N MET A 627 -40.59 -25.02 0.22
CA MET A 627 -39.54 -24.78 -0.78
C MET A 627 -39.90 -25.24 -2.20
N GLY A 628 -40.99 -25.99 -2.35
CA GLY A 628 -41.44 -26.51 -3.65
C GLY A 628 -42.27 -25.51 -4.46
N THR A 629 -42.31 -25.76 -5.77
CA THR A 629 -43.23 -25.13 -6.72
C THR A 629 -44.01 -26.18 -7.48
N ALA A 630 -45.21 -25.84 -7.93
CA ALA A 630 -46.03 -26.72 -8.76
C ALA A 630 -46.64 -25.94 -9.93
N ASP A 631 -46.77 -26.60 -11.08
CA ASP A 631 -47.54 -26.11 -12.21
C ASP A 631 -48.94 -26.76 -12.21
N ILE A 632 -49.98 -25.95 -12.08
CA ILE A 632 -51.38 -26.40 -12.05
C ILE A 632 -52.17 -25.81 -13.21
N ARG A 633 -53.07 -26.60 -13.81
CA ARG A 633 -53.94 -26.15 -14.89
C ARG A 633 -55.32 -25.80 -14.36
N LEU A 634 -55.64 -24.51 -14.30
CA LEU A 634 -57.00 -24.04 -14.09
C LEU A 634 -57.82 -24.19 -15.37
N THR A 635 -59.08 -24.60 -15.20
CA THR A 635 -60.06 -24.74 -16.29
C THR A 635 -61.34 -24.01 -15.87
N PHE A 636 -61.69 -22.96 -16.60
CA PHE A 636 -62.90 -22.15 -16.38
C PHE A 636 -63.94 -22.46 -17.46
N SER A 637 -65.12 -22.91 -17.04
CA SER A 637 -66.28 -23.11 -17.92
C SER A 637 -67.10 -21.82 -17.94
N ARG A 638 -67.03 -21.05 -19.03
CA ARG A 638 -67.82 -19.81 -19.14
C ARG A 638 -69.29 -20.09 -19.47
N PRO A 639 -70.25 -19.22 -19.09
CA PRO A 639 -71.67 -19.37 -19.41
C PRO A 639 -72.01 -19.49 -20.90
N ASN A 640 -71.09 -19.09 -21.80
CA ASN A 640 -71.20 -19.22 -23.24
C ASN A 640 -70.61 -20.54 -23.79
N GLY A 641 -70.40 -21.55 -22.94
CA GLY A 641 -69.82 -22.85 -23.30
C GLY A 641 -68.32 -22.84 -23.61
N LYS A 642 -67.65 -21.68 -23.61
CA LYS A 642 -66.23 -21.58 -23.94
C LYS A 642 -65.36 -21.94 -22.73
N VAL A 643 -64.66 -23.06 -22.83
CA VAL A 643 -63.65 -23.49 -21.84
C VAL A 643 -62.38 -22.65 -22.01
N VAL A 644 -61.97 -21.94 -20.96
CA VAL A 644 -60.71 -21.19 -20.91
C VAL A 644 -59.74 -21.92 -19.96
N ARG A 645 -58.48 -22.08 -20.38
CA ARG A 645 -57.44 -22.76 -19.59
C ARG A 645 -56.29 -21.80 -19.30
N HIS A 646 -55.83 -21.79 -18.06
CA HIS A 646 -54.65 -21.07 -17.63
C HIS A 646 -53.73 -22.03 -16.87
N ASP A 647 -52.44 -22.02 -17.19
CA ASP A 647 -51.41 -22.78 -16.47
C ASP A 647 -50.77 -21.83 -15.44
N LEU A 648 -50.88 -22.16 -14.15
CA LEU A 648 -50.32 -21.38 -13.05
C LEU A 648 -49.06 -22.05 -12.49
N ASN A 649 -47.96 -21.30 -12.40
CA ASN A 649 -46.81 -21.67 -11.57
C ASN A 649 -47.01 -21.07 -10.18
N VAL A 650 -47.15 -21.93 -9.16
CA VAL A 650 -47.49 -21.59 -7.78
C VAL A 650 -46.50 -22.22 -6.79
N SER A 651 -46.49 -21.77 -5.54
CA SER A 651 -45.83 -22.50 -4.44
C SER A 651 -46.56 -23.82 -4.14
N THR A 652 -45.88 -24.79 -3.52
CA THR A 652 -46.55 -26.02 -3.06
C THR A 652 -47.67 -25.72 -2.06
N TYR A 653 -47.53 -24.74 -1.16
CA TYR A 653 -48.63 -24.32 -0.27
C TYR A 653 -49.83 -23.76 -1.04
N ALA A 654 -49.62 -22.89 -2.04
CA ALA A 654 -50.70 -22.37 -2.87
C ALA A 654 -51.37 -23.46 -3.72
N MET A 655 -50.62 -24.48 -4.19
CA MET A 655 -51.19 -25.67 -4.81
C MET A 655 -52.12 -26.42 -3.84
N VAL A 656 -51.67 -26.71 -2.62
CA VAL A 656 -52.48 -27.42 -1.61
C VAL A 656 -53.76 -26.63 -1.28
N ILE A 657 -53.68 -25.31 -1.11
CA ILE A 657 -54.83 -24.44 -0.87
C ILE A 657 -55.81 -24.47 -2.05
N LEU A 658 -55.34 -24.32 -3.29
CA LEU A 658 -56.22 -24.28 -4.47
C LEU A 658 -56.90 -25.62 -4.74
N LEU A 659 -56.23 -26.75 -4.46
CA LEU A 659 -56.82 -28.07 -4.65
C LEU A 659 -57.98 -28.37 -3.69
N LEU A 660 -58.10 -27.69 -2.54
CA LEU A 660 -59.27 -27.81 -1.66
C LEU A 660 -60.58 -27.34 -2.32
N PHE A 661 -60.51 -26.41 -3.26
CA PHE A 661 -61.69 -25.85 -3.93
C PHE A 661 -62.22 -26.73 -5.08
N ASN A 662 -61.52 -27.82 -5.43
CA ASN A 662 -62.02 -28.78 -6.44
C ASN A 662 -63.15 -29.66 -5.91
N ASP A 663 -63.17 -29.95 -4.61
CA ASP A 663 -64.15 -30.82 -3.96
C ASP A 663 -65.36 -30.03 -3.40
N LEU A 664 -65.42 -28.71 -3.65
CA LEU A 664 -66.46 -27.80 -3.15
C LEU A 664 -67.38 -27.30 -4.28
N PRO A 665 -68.68 -27.08 -4.00
CA PRO A 665 -69.58 -26.33 -4.88
C PRO A 665 -69.09 -24.88 -5.08
N ALA A 666 -69.43 -24.27 -6.22
CA ALA A 666 -68.98 -22.92 -6.58
C ALA A 666 -69.40 -21.81 -5.59
N ASP A 667 -70.51 -22.01 -4.86
CA ASP A 667 -71.05 -21.07 -3.88
C ASP A 667 -70.52 -21.28 -2.45
N GLU A 668 -69.75 -22.35 -2.19
CA GLU A 668 -69.22 -22.64 -0.85
C GLU A 668 -67.92 -21.87 -0.58
N SER A 669 -67.76 -21.36 0.64
CA SER A 669 -66.54 -20.68 1.09
C SER A 669 -65.85 -21.46 2.21
N LEU A 670 -64.53 -21.34 2.25
CA LEU A 670 -63.73 -21.75 3.41
C LEU A 670 -63.24 -20.50 4.15
N THR A 671 -63.34 -20.53 5.47
CA THR A 671 -62.66 -19.56 6.35
C THR A 671 -61.16 -19.83 6.41
N PHE A 672 -60.38 -18.85 6.83
CA PHE A 672 -58.93 -19.03 7.07
C PHE A 672 -58.66 -20.19 8.05
N GLU A 673 -59.44 -20.31 9.12
CA GLU A 673 -59.29 -21.38 10.13
C GLU A 673 -59.61 -22.77 9.56
N GLU A 674 -60.63 -22.90 8.71
CA GLU A 674 -60.93 -24.18 8.03
C GLU A 674 -59.84 -24.57 7.02
N ILE A 675 -59.30 -23.61 6.26
CA ILE A 675 -58.14 -23.86 5.39
C ILE A 675 -56.94 -24.28 6.24
N GLN A 676 -56.69 -23.61 7.37
CA GLN A 676 -55.60 -23.97 8.26
C GLN A 676 -55.76 -25.38 8.84
N ALA A 677 -56.94 -25.74 9.33
CA ALA A 677 -57.23 -27.07 9.88
C ALA A 677 -57.11 -28.18 8.83
N ARG A 678 -57.58 -27.94 7.60
CA ARG A 678 -57.48 -28.92 6.49
C ARG A 678 -56.05 -29.07 5.97
N THR A 679 -55.31 -27.97 5.78
CA THR A 679 -53.97 -27.98 5.15
C THR A 679 -52.80 -28.13 6.13
N ASN A 680 -52.99 -27.78 7.41
CA ASN A 680 -51.95 -27.75 8.45
C ASN A 680 -50.78 -26.78 8.14
N ILE A 681 -51.03 -25.73 7.34
CA ILE A 681 -50.00 -24.74 6.96
C ILE A 681 -49.79 -23.73 8.11
N PRO A 682 -48.55 -23.35 8.45
CA PRO A 682 -48.25 -22.33 9.46
C PRO A 682 -48.93 -20.99 9.16
N THR A 683 -49.51 -20.34 10.17
CA THR A 683 -50.37 -19.13 10.04
C THR A 683 -49.73 -18.02 9.19
N ASN A 684 -48.44 -17.76 9.40
CA ASN A 684 -47.69 -16.73 8.67
C ASN A 684 -47.56 -17.05 7.17
N GLU A 685 -47.32 -18.31 6.83
CA GLU A 685 -47.20 -18.76 5.43
C GLU A 685 -48.57 -18.86 4.76
N LEU A 686 -49.59 -19.35 5.47
CA LEU A 686 -50.95 -19.41 4.97
C LEU A 686 -51.48 -18.01 4.62
N SER A 687 -51.30 -17.04 5.50
CA SER A 687 -51.68 -15.63 5.27
C SER A 687 -51.02 -15.04 4.01
N ARG A 688 -49.71 -15.24 3.84
CA ARG A 688 -48.95 -14.79 2.65
C ARG A 688 -49.43 -15.44 1.35
N ASN A 689 -49.66 -16.76 1.36
CA ASN A 689 -50.15 -17.47 0.19
C ASN A 689 -51.58 -17.03 -0.17
N LEU A 690 -52.46 -16.84 0.82
CA LEU A 690 -53.82 -16.31 0.59
C LEU A 690 -53.84 -14.86 0.10
N GLN A 691 -52.95 -13.98 0.60
CA GLN A 691 -52.77 -12.63 0.03
C GLN A 691 -52.42 -12.67 -1.47
N SER A 692 -51.56 -13.61 -1.85
CA SER A 692 -51.10 -13.81 -3.23
C SER A 692 -52.21 -14.30 -4.17
N LEU A 693 -53.09 -15.16 -3.64
CA LEU A 693 -54.19 -15.80 -4.38
C LEU A 693 -55.49 -14.98 -4.39
N ALA A 694 -55.74 -14.15 -3.38
CA ALA A 694 -57.06 -13.53 -3.16
C ALA A 694 -57.07 -11.98 -3.15
N VAL A 695 -55.95 -11.34 -2.80
CA VAL A 695 -55.89 -9.86 -2.64
C VAL A 695 -55.25 -9.19 -3.86
N ALA A 696 -54.25 -9.83 -4.47
CA ALA A 696 -53.52 -9.28 -5.61
C ALA A 696 -54.37 -9.34 -6.91
N ARG A 697 -54.87 -8.18 -7.37
CA ARG A 697 -55.75 -8.06 -8.57
C ARG A 697 -55.29 -8.79 -9.83
N LYS A 698 -53.97 -8.95 -10.05
CA LYS A 698 -53.42 -9.67 -11.22
C LYS A 698 -53.48 -11.20 -11.10
N THR A 699 -53.61 -11.73 -9.89
CA THR A 699 -53.52 -13.15 -9.53
C THR A 699 -54.68 -13.58 -8.62
N GLN A 700 -55.81 -12.86 -8.70
CA GLN A 700 -57.00 -13.05 -7.88
C GLN A 700 -57.80 -14.29 -8.32
N VAL A 701 -57.21 -15.47 -8.11
CA VAL A 701 -57.82 -16.79 -8.38
C VAL A 701 -58.88 -17.13 -7.31
N LEU A 702 -58.72 -16.60 -6.11
CA LEU A 702 -59.72 -16.66 -5.04
C LEU A 702 -60.35 -15.27 -4.85
N MET A 703 -61.60 -15.22 -4.43
CA MET A 703 -62.24 -14.02 -3.89
C MET A 703 -62.16 -14.05 -2.38
N LYS A 704 -61.95 -12.88 -1.74
CA LYS A 704 -61.96 -12.74 -0.28
C LYS A 704 -63.10 -11.82 0.16
N GLU A 705 -63.79 -12.23 1.22
CA GLU A 705 -64.82 -11.44 1.90
C GLU A 705 -64.53 -11.37 3.42
N PRO A 706 -64.49 -10.17 4.03
CA PRO A 706 -64.52 -8.84 3.43
C PRO A 706 -63.18 -8.45 2.78
N MET A 707 -63.24 -7.79 1.61
CA MET A 707 -62.04 -7.44 0.84
C MET A 707 -61.15 -6.42 1.57
N SER A 708 -59.91 -6.81 1.88
CA SER A 708 -58.92 -6.00 2.60
C SER A 708 -57.50 -6.49 2.33
N LYS A 709 -56.48 -5.65 2.60
CA LYS A 709 -55.06 -5.97 2.36
C LYS A 709 -54.53 -7.13 3.22
N ASP A 710 -54.96 -7.17 4.48
CA ASP A 710 -54.44 -8.08 5.50
C ASP A 710 -55.41 -9.24 5.71
N VAL A 711 -54.91 -10.48 5.73
CA VAL A 711 -55.73 -11.68 5.93
C VAL A 711 -55.91 -11.95 7.44
N LYS A 712 -57.16 -12.07 7.87
CA LYS A 712 -57.61 -12.34 9.24
C LYS A 712 -58.17 -13.75 9.37
N PRO A 713 -58.20 -14.34 10.60
CA PRO A 713 -58.76 -15.68 10.84
C PRO A 713 -60.24 -15.84 10.44
N THR A 714 -61.02 -14.75 10.52
CA THR A 714 -62.45 -14.73 10.19
C THR A 714 -62.76 -14.51 8.70
N ASP A 715 -61.74 -14.28 7.86
CA ASP A 715 -61.97 -13.99 6.43
C ASP A 715 -62.42 -15.24 5.68
N ARG A 716 -63.37 -15.07 4.76
CA ARG A 716 -63.90 -16.13 3.89
C ARG A 716 -63.29 -16.05 2.49
N PHE A 717 -63.00 -17.22 1.92
CA PHE A 717 -62.41 -17.39 0.60
C PHE A 717 -63.31 -18.24 -0.29
N PHE A 718 -63.54 -17.77 -1.52
CA PHE A 718 -64.33 -18.42 -2.56
C PHE A 718 -63.48 -18.61 -3.83
N PHE A 719 -63.85 -19.54 -4.71
CA PHE A 719 -63.22 -19.67 -6.02
C PHE A 719 -63.69 -18.56 -6.99
N ASN A 720 -62.77 -17.88 -7.68
CA ASN A 720 -63.12 -16.78 -8.58
C ASN A 720 -63.41 -17.25 -10.01
N GLU A 721 -64.63 -17.71 -10.30
CA GLU A 721 -65.04 -18.08 -11.67
C GLU A 721 -64.91 -16.93 -12.69
N LYS A 722 -64.95 -15.68 -12.22
CA LYS A 722 -64.83 -14.47 -13.04
C LYS A 722 -63.37 -14.09 -13.34
N PHE A 723 -62.40 -14.89 -12.90
CA PHE A 723 -60.98 -14.63 -13.14
C PHE A 723 -60.68 -14.54 -14.65
N HIS A 724 -59.94 -13.51 -15.03
CA HIS A 724 -59.49 -13.31 -16.40
C HIS A 724 -58.07 -12.72 -16.40
N SER A 725 -57.19 -13.37 -17.16
CA SER A 725 -55.84 -12.88 -17.46
C SER A 725 -55.65 -12.84 -18.98
N PRO A 726 -54.90 -11.86 -19.52
CA PRO A 726 -54.46 -11.88 -20.91
C PRO A 726 -53.38 -12.93 -21.19
N TYR A 727 -52.79 -13.53 -20.15
CA TYR A 727 -51.71 -14.52 -20.28
C TYR A 727 -52.19 -15.94 -20.00
N THR A 728 -51.85 -16.89 -20.88
CA THR A 728 -52.13 -18.32 -20.72
C THR A 728 -51.29 -18.96 -19.61
N LYS A 729 -50.02 -18.55 -19.47
CA LYS A 729 -49.14 -18.95 -18.36
C LYS A 729 -49.01 -17.79 -17.38
N ILE A 730 -49.21 -18.06 -16.09
CA ILE A 730 -49.18 -17.03 -15.03
C ILE A 730 -48.33 -17.55 -13.88
N LYS A 731 -47.37 -16.75 -13.41
CA LYS A 731 -46.56 -17.09 -12.23
C LYS A 731 -47.07 -16.33 -11.01
N ILE A 732 -47.64 -17.03 -10.04
CA ILE A 732 -48.09 -16.46 -8.78
C ILE A 732 -46.98 -16.64 -7.76
N GLY A 733 -46.14 -15.62 -7.62
CA GLY A 733 -45.16 -15.56 -6.53
C GLY A 733 -45.85 -15.28 -5.19
N VAL A 734 -45.36 -15.91 -4.12
CA VAL A 734 -45.83 -15.62 -2.76
C VAL A 734 -45.45 -14.19 -2.37
N VAL A 735 -46.42 -13.41 -1.86
CA VAL A 735 -46.22 -12.06 -1.33
C VAL A 735 -45.12 -12.08 -0.26
N SER A 736 -44.07 -11.31 -0.51
CA SER A 736 -42.70 -11.67 -0.14
C SER A 736 -42.38 -11.75 1.35
N SER A 737 -41.87 -12.91 1.75
CA SER A 737 -40.76 -13.05 2.71
C SER A 737 -39.52 -13.66 2.02
N ALA A 738 -39.68 -14.82 1.39
CA ALA A 738 -38.57 -15.64 0.89
C ALA A 738 -37.93 -15.19 -0.45
N GLY A 739 -38.58 -14.28 -1.20
CA GLY A 739 -38.32 -14.12 -2.63
C GLY A 739 -37.15 -13.23 -3.06
N ASN A 740 -36.84 -12.19 -2.29
CA ASN A 740 -35.78 -11.18 -2.55
C ASN A 740 -35.63 -10.15 -1.39
N LYS A 741 -36.21 -10.43 -0.20
CA LYS A 741 -36.10 -9.51 0.93
C LYS A 741 -34.72 -9.71 1.58
N VAL A 742 -33.96 -8.62 1.63
CA VAL A 742 -32.75 -8.52 2.47
C VAL A 742 -33.18 -8.56 3.93
N GLU A 743 -32.36 -9.14 4.80
CA GLU A 743 -32.75 -9.41 6.20
C GLU A 743 -33.16 -8.13 6.93
N ASN A 744 -34.35 -8.15 7.51
CA ASN A 744 -34.81 -7.09 8.38
C ASN A 744 -33.93 -7.00 9.64
N LYS A 745 -33.97 -5.88 10.35
CA LYS A 745 -33.10 -5.67 11.52
C LYS A 745 -33.17 -6.81 12.55
N ASP A 746 -34.37 -7.34 12.79
CA ASP A 746 -34.59 -8.43 13.74
C ASP A 746 -34.10 -9.79 13.21
N GLU A 747 -34.36 -10.08 11.93
CA GLU A 747 -33.89 -11.30 11.24
C GLU A 747 -32.35 -11.36 11.25
N ARG A 748 -31.70 -10.21 11.09
CA ARG A 748 -30.24 -10.07 11.13
C ARG A 748 -29.67 -10.35 12.52
N GLN A 749 -30.28 -9.81 13.58
CA GLN A 749 -29.85 -10.10 14.96
C GLN A 749 -30.00 -11.59 15.30
N GLU A 750 -31.02 -12.26 14.75
CA GLU A 750 -31.19 -13.71 14.89
C GLU A 750 -30.08 -14.49 14.14
N THR A 751 -29.75 -14.08 12.91
CA THR A 751 -28.60 -14.61 12.13
C THR A 751 -27.27 -14.41 12.88
N GLU A 752 -26.99 -13.19 13.36
CA GLU A 752 -25.78 -12.85 14.15
C GLU A 752 -25.68 -13.66 15.46
N LYS A 753 -26.80 -13.84 16.18
CA LYS A 753 -26.84 -14.66 17.39
C LYS A 753 -26.49 -16.12 17.09
N LYS A 754 -27.10 -16.71 16.07
CA LYS A 754 -26.87 -18.09 15.64
C LYS A 754 -25.42 -18.30 15.17
N MET A 755 -24.87 -17.33 14.44
CA MET A 755 -23.46 -17.30 14.08
C MET A 755 -22.54 -17.30 15.31
N ASN A 756 -22.85 -16.51 16.34
CA ASN A 756 -22.10 -16.53 17.60
C ASN A 756 -22.25 -17.86 18.36
N GLU A 757 -23.35 -18.59 18.20
CA GLU A 757 -23.48 -19.96 18.72
C GLU A 757 -22.56 -20.95 17.95
N GLU A 758 -22.51 -20.88 16.62
CA GLU A 758 -21.62 -21.70 15.76
C GLU A 758 -20.12 -21.40 15.99
N ARG A 759 -19.75 -20.11 16.13
CA ARG A 759 -18.41 -19.68 16.58
C ARG A 759 -18.07 -20.26 17.94
N GLY A 760 -19.03 -20.28 18.87
CA GLY A 760 -18.87 -20.87 20.20
C GLY A 760 -18.49 -22.36 20.16
N GLY A 761 -19.21 -23.17 19.37
CA GLY A 761 -18.87 -24.58 19.17
C GLY A 761 -17.51 -24.78 18.49
N SER A 762 -17.15 -23.89 17.56
CA SER A 762 -15.84 -23.90 16.89
C SER A 762 -14.68 -23.59 17.86
N ILE A 763 -14.89 -22.64 18.78
CA ILE A 763 -13.94 -22.31 19.86
C ILE A 763 -13.79 -23.48 20.85
N GLU A 764 -14.89 -24.09 21.29
CA GLU A 764 -14.82 -25.28 22.17
C GLU A 764 -14.03 -26.42 21.51
N ALA A 765 -14.30 -26.71 20.23
CA ALA A 765 -13.58 -27.74 19.49
C ALA A 765 -12.09 -27.43 19.28
N ALA A 766 -11.71 -26.15 19.16
CA ALA A 766 -10.32 -25.71 19.09
C ALA A 766 -9.61 -25.88 20.45
N ILE A 767 -10.21 -25.39 21.55
CA ILE A 767 -9.69 -25.53 22.91
C ILE A 767 -9.46 -27.01 23.25
N VAL A 768 -10.47 -27.87 23.04
CA VAL A 768 -10.36 -29.31 23.31
C VAL A 768 -9.26 -29.96 22.48
N ARG A 769 -9.09 -29.59 21.20
CA ARG A 769 -8.03 -30.13 20.34
C ARG A 769 -6.63 -29.73 20.82
N ILE A 770 -6.44 -28.45 21.14
CA ILE A 770 -5.18 -27.90 21.66
C ILE A 770 -4.83 -28.56 22.99
N MET A 771 -5.78 -28.57 23.94
CA MET A 771 -5.57 -29.14 25.28
C MET A 771 -5.35 -30.66 25.23
N LYS A 772 -6.05 -31.38 24.35
CA LYS A 772 -5.81 -32.83 24.13
C LYS A 772 -4.39 -33.12 23.62
N GLN A 773 -3.80 -32.23 22.82
CA GLN A 773 -2.45 -32.35 22.28
C GLN A 773 -1.37 -31.89 23.28
N ARG A 774 -1.56 -30.73 23.93
CA ARG A 774 -0.59 -30.11 24.83
C ARG A 774 -0.60 -30.68 26.25
N LYS A 775 -1.73 -31.26 26.68
CA LYS A 775 -2.06 -31.73 28.05
C LYS A 775 -2.09 -30.66 29.14
N THR A 776 -1.13 -29.76 29.16
CA THR A 776 -1.04 -28.62 30.08
C THR A 776 -0.65 -27.37 29.32
N LEU A 777 -1.32 -26.24 29.55
CA LEU A 777 -1.03 -24.99 28.86
C LEU A 777 -1.40 -23.77 29.72
N SER A 778 -0.60 -22.70 29.67
CA SER A 778 -0.95 -21.44 30.36
C SER A 778 -2.12 -20.72 29.68
N HIS A 779 -2.86 -19.91 30.44
CA HIS A 779 -4.01 -19.15 29.95
C HIS A 779 -3.68 -18.25 28.75
N SER A 780 -2.55 -17.55 28.82
CA SER A 780 -2.07 -16.67 27.73
C SER A 780 -1.75 -17.47 26.46
N GLN A 781 -1.03 -18.58 26.60
CA GLN A 781 -0.69 -19.46 25.48
C GLN A 781 -1.91 -20.15 24.88
N LEU A 782 -2.88 -20.57 25.70
CA LEU A 782 -4.13 -21.18 25.22
C LEU A 782 -4.95 -20.20 24.38
N ILE A 783 -5.11 -18.96 24.85
CA ILE A 783 -5.80 -17.91 24.07
C ILE A 783 -5.05 -17.64 22.77
N ALA A 784 -3.71 -17.53 22.80
CA ALA A 784 -2.90 -17.31 21.60
C ALA A 784 -3.01 -18.46 20.58
N GLU A 785 -2.92 -19.73 21.00
CA GLU A 785 -3.07 -20.89 20.11
C GLU A 785 -4.51 -21.00 19.55
N VAL A 786 -5.54 -20.72 20.36
CA VAL A 786 -6.95 -20.71 19.90
C VAL A 786 -7.19 -19.63 18.86
N ILE A 787 -6.71 -18.40 19.08
CA ILE A 787 -6.81 -17.31 18.09
C ILE A 787 -6.05 -17.67 16.81
N SER A 788 -4.80 -18.14 16.93
CA SER A 788 -3.97 -18.54 15.80
C SER A 788 -4.61 -19.65 14.94
N GLN A 789 -5.28 -20.63 15.58
CA GLN A 789 -5.97 -21.70 14.85
C GLN A 789 -7.25 -21.23 14.13
N LEU A 790 -7.93 -20.19 14.63
CA LEU A 790 -9.24 -19.76 14.13
C LEU A 790 -9.21 -18.52 13.22
N VAL A 791 -8.13 -17.72 13.25
CA VAL A 791 -7.99 -16.44 12.51
C VAL A 791 -8.19 -16.56 10.99
N SER A 792 -8.01 -17.76 10.41
CA SER A 792 -8.30 -18.04 9.01
C SER A 792 -9.80 -17.96 8.65
N ARG A 793 -10.70 -18.10 9.63
CA ARG A 793 -12.16 -18.11 9.47
C ARG A 793 -12.83 -16.87 10.06
N PHE A 794 -12.47 -16.51 11.29
CA PHE A 794 -13.01 -15.35 12.02
C PHE A 794 -12.05 -14.93 13.13
N THR A 795 -12.19 -13.72 13.66
CA THR A 795 -11.38 -13.27 14.81
C THR A 795 -12.10 -13.60 16.12
N PRO A 796 -11.62 -14.54 16.96
CA PRO A 796 -12.32 -14.89 18.20
C PRO A 796 -12.18 -13.79 19.26
N GLU A 797 -13.29 -13.31 19.81
CA GLU A 797 -13.25 -12.40 20.95
C GLU A 797 -12.67 -13.10 22.19
N VAL A 798 -11.73 -12.44 22.87
CA VAL A 798 -11.08 -12.97 24.09
C VAL A 798 -12.12 -13.30 25.18
N ASN A 799 -13.16 -12.47 25.33
CA ASN A 799 -14.24 -12.72 26.30
C ASN A 799 -15.07 -13.98 25.95
N MET A 800 -15.26 -14.23 24.66
CA MET A 800 -15.93 -15.43 24.17
C MET A 800 -15.09 -16.67 24.43
N VAL A 801 -13.77 -16.62 24.15
CA VAL A 801 -12.84 -17.71 24.46
C VAL A 801 -12.83 -18.00 25.97
N LYS A 802 -12.75 -16.99 26.82
CA LYS A 802 -12.85 -17.15 28.29
C LYS A 802 -14.15 -17.84 28.71
N LYS A 803 -15.30 -17.38 28.22
CA LYS A 803 -16.60 -18.01 28.51
C LYS A 803 -16.67 -19.48 28.06
N ARG A 804 -16.00 -19.84 26.96
CA ARG A 804 -15.93 -21.21 26.47
C ARG A 804 -14.92 -22.07 27.23
N ILE A 805 -13.88 -21.49 27.82
CA ILE A 805 -13.00 -22.16 28.78
C ILE A 805 -13.80 -22.53 30.05
N GLU A 806 -14.54 -21.59 30.66
CA GLU A 806 -15.36 -21.91 31.85
C GLU A 806 -16.41 -23.00 31.53
N SER A 807 -17.11 -22.89 30.39
CA SER A 807 -18.04 -23.94 29.89
C SER A 807 -17.40 -25.34 29.77
N LEU A 808 -16.10 -25.42 29.46
CA LEU A 808 -15.38 -26.69 29.38
C LEU A 808 -14.83 -27.18 30.73
N ILE A 809 -14.65 -26.28 31.71
CA ILE A 809 -14.35 -26.63 33.11
C ILE A 809 -15.60 -27.19 33.78
N ASP A 810 -16.75 -26.50 33.64
CA ASP A 810 -18.06 -26.94 34.14
C ASP A 810 -18.50 -28.31 33.57
N ARG A 811 -17.89 -28.72 32.45
CA ARG A 811 -18.12 -30.00 31.74
C ARG A 811 -16.96 -30.99 31.89
N GLU A 812 -16.02 -30.75 32.81
CA GLU A 812 -14.91 -31.65 33.17
C GLU A 812 -13.97 -32.04 31.99
N TYR A 813 -13.88 -31.23 30.93
CA TYR A 813 -12.93 -31.46 29.81
C TYR A 813 -11.53 -30.92 30.11
N ILE A 814 -11.45 -29.86 30.91
CA ILE A 814 -10.21 -29.21 31.33
C ILE A 814 -10.39 -28.73 32.77
N ASP A 815 -9.31 -28.61 33.51
CA ASP A 815 -9.36 -28.15 34.90
C ASP A 815 -8.26 -27.12 35.18
N ARG A 816 -8.41 -26.36 36.28
CA ARG A 816 -7.45 -25.32 36.69
C ARG A 816 -6.35 -25.95 37.54
N ILE A 817 -5.10 -25.71 37.19
CA ILE A 817 -3.96 -26.14 38.01
C ILE A 817 -3.88 -25.20 39.23
N GLN A 818 -4.14 -25.72 40.42
CA GLN A 818 -3.98 -24.99 41.68
C GLN A 818 -2.51 -24.55 41.86
N ASP A 819 -2.32 -23.37 42.42
CA ASP A 819 -1.02 -22.74 42.70
C ASP A 819 -0.08 -22.55 41.48
N SER A 820 -0.63 -22.47 40.26
CA SER A 820 0.13 -22.13 39.04
C SER A 820 0.22 -20.61 38.80
N ASP A 821 1.45 -20.08 38.76
CA ASP A 821 1.77 -18.74 38.25
C ASP A 821 2.79 -18.85 37.10
N PRO A 822 2.45 -18.49 35.84
CA PRO A 822 1.16 -17.96 35.39
C PRO A 822 0.02 -19.00 35.41
N PRO A 823 -1.26 -18.57 35.48
CA PRO A 823 -2.41 -19.46 35.52
C PRO A 823 -2.43 -20.46 34.37
N ALA A 824 -2.59 -21.76 34.70
CA ALA A 824 -2.55 -22.85 33.74
C ALA A 824 -3.73 -23.82 33.86
N TYR A 825 -4.00 -24.49 32.75
CA TYR A 825 -5.04 -25.52 32.63
C TYR A 825 -4.42 -26.89 32.37
N VAL A 826 -5.10 -27.94 32.81
CA VAL A 826 -4.81 -29.36 32.50
C VAL A 826 -5.99 -29.98 31.74
N TYR A 827 -5.70 -30.92 30.85
CA TYR A 827 -6.70 -31.64 30.05
C TYR A 827 -7.13 -32.94 30.71
N HIS A 828 -8.45 -33.13 30.86
CA HIS A 828 -9.06 -34.39 31.29
C HIS A 828 -9.55 -35.18 30.05
N ALA A 829 -9.29 -36.49 30.06
CA ALA A 829 -9.27 -37.33 28.85
C ALA A 829 -10.57 -38.11 28.59
#